data_AF-A0ABD3MHS1-F1
#
_entry.id   AF-A0ABD3MHS1-F1
#
_cell.length_a   1.000
_cell.length_b   1.000
_cell.length_c   1.000
_cell.angle_alpha   90.00
_cell.angle_beta   90.00
_cell.angle_gamma   90.00
#
_symmetry.space_group_name_H-M   'P 1'
#
loop_
_entity.id
_entity.type
_entity.pdbx_description
1 polymer ?
#
loop_
_entity_poly.entity_id
_entity_poly.type
_entity_poly.pdbx_seq_one_letter_code
_entity_poly.pdbx_strand_id
1 'polypeptide(L)'
;MSSYQSIPTADAVASSIEGDEQPLELSPQESSTSSDDNDNTNRSHPRRSGGVVMVTAASATLLLLLAFLSGRSYSSSLGYETNLDDMNNIQKDNVPNRLCEIYHDPTSRSNKDKTATTNVIRLIETSFGEPSQPWQEVPCIHRYNRRFLLDSLLSSSSSSVPQQRRQQQQQTSSSRPSALINVDFTNIVFQNRQPILGFGGAFTEASALNFWSLNEKGRNATLELLFGKDGLGYSLGRTHINSCDFSVDSYSFDNTEDDFNLDDFDNEVTHDLDSGMVDMMLLATNTVKESYPKEVEEYGMRIIASPWSPPAWMKGPTDKDVQGAKHAANMTGSADGAPVCLRDGVGSDSEYAKSWALYFSKFISAYSNHGIDFYGVTIQNEPEFPAPWEACAIDIISEGEFIANHLGPTLAESHPNTKILIFDHNKDHMVKWAQYLLNSDHPASKFIDGTAHHWYAGGMDRLLDGAQGAPNMHRMLSELDVMDVDKDHILLNSEACHCILVYCFSPSRHVSIERTSPSTGYAGGDMSIAWARASRNVHTLLSDLAAGSNGFIEWNLILDSVGGPNHLGNMCDSPLLAVPHRAADSNGSIPEQLDFELAGHPFGKVHGDGKTREELNAEGVPAKYLDLGIVVQPMYYYVGHITRFVRPGSRAVHALVDGSVGGPKSRTFRPTEADVPGGGINDLARIGIEATLWPCEGSTRQEWLLNDEKQLQVFGHDWLGVPTTSCLGMKADKDFGGLMLSSCNATDGTSGYYEVVPVPEKDRVRIVLQNSKVVSKISCLVVQPLRNNGGAYGPRGGAQVNIGNCDEPWAEWVFDTPTGEIYSTALGNYVCLTTGWPFLQAGAFDTSATGNSAKVAVILNEAGEAANYIFKNKGSILLTASIPPHSVQTITFG
;
A
#
# COMPACT_ATOMS: atom_id res chain seq x y z
N MET A 1 41.61 33.55 -16.26
CA MET A 1 42.94 33.22 -16.85
C MET A 1 43.42 31.91 -16.25
N SER A 2 44.34 31.21 -16.94
CA SER A 2 44.85 29.85 -16.66
C SER A 2 43.77 28.76 -16.45
N SER A 3 43.35 27.97 -17.45
CA SER A 3 44.06 26.89 -18.19
C SER A 3 44.28 25.65 -17.32
N TYR A 4 43.71 24.46 -17.58
CA TYR A 4 43.90 23.49 -18.69
C TYR A 4 42.82 22.38 -18.53
N GLN A 5 42.42 21.49 -19.46
CA GLN A 5 42.62 21.26 -20.91
C GLN A 5 41.45 20.39 -21.44
N SER A 6 41.33 20.14 -22.75
CA SER A 6 40.20 19.41 -23.37
C SER A 6 40.63 18.33 -24.37
N ILE A 7 39.90 17.20 -24.43
CA ILE A 7 39.74 16.28 -25.60
C ILE A 7 41.03 15.45 -25.91
N PRO A 8 40.97 14.15 -26.36
CA PRO A 8 40.00 13.60 -27.31
C PRO A 8 39.36 12.23 -27.03
N THR A 9 38.35 11.94 -27.85
CA THR A 9 37.79 10.61 -28.17
C THR A 9 38.76 9.74 -28.98
N ALA A 10 38.52 8.44 -29.04
CA ALA A 10 39.22 7.52 -29.94
C ALA A 10 38.28 6.42 -30.44
N ASP A 11 38.31 6.16 -31.75
CA ASP A 11 37.44 5.23 -32.45
C ASP A 11 38.20 3.99 -32.96
N ALA A 12 37.44 2.91 -33.20
CA ALA A 12 37.71 1.77 -34.08
C ALA A 12 39.13 1.13 -34.18
N VAL A 13 39.20 -0.16 -33.82
CA VAL A 13 40.00 -1.17 -34.55
C VAL A 13 39.12 -2.40 -34.79
N ALA A 14 39.08 -2.91 -36.03
CA ALA A 14 38.28 -4.07 -36.42
C ALA A 14 39.14 -5.19 -37.03
N SER A 15 38.68 -6.45 -36.91
CA SER A 15 39.30 -7.59 -37.59
C SER A 15 38.30 -8.72 -37.90
N SER A 16 37.64 -8.59 -39.05
CA SER A 16 37.26 -9.67 -39.99
C SER A 16 37.19 -11.14 -39.52
N ILE A 17 36.01 -11.76 -39.68
CA ILE A 17 35.87 -13.05 -40.37
C ILE A 17 34.67 -12.90 -41.34
N GLU A 18 34.84 -13.33 -42.60
CA GLU A 18 33.77 -13.37 -43.62
C GLU A 18 33.18 -14.79 -43.73
N GLY A 19 31.95 -14.90 -44.25
CA GLY A 19 31.29 -16.17 -44.55
C GLY A 19 29.90 -15.96 -45.15
N ASP A 20 29.75 -16.29 -46.44
CA ASP A 20 28.53 -16.15 -47.27
C ASP A 20 27.31 -16.92 -46.70
N GLU A 21 26.05 -16.59 -46.99
CA GLU A 21 25.42 -16.54 -48.33
C GLU A 21 24.20 -15.58 -48.44
N GLN A 22 23.66 -15.44 -49.65
CA GLN A 22 22.61 -14.48 -50.03
C GLN A 22 21.15 -15.01 -49.91
N PRO A 23 20.14 -14.10 -49.87
CA PRO A 23 18.75 -14.46 -49.63
C PRO A 23 17.99 -14.91 -50.89
N LEU A 24 16.84 -15.55 -50.68
CA LEU A 24 15.81 -15.76 -51.71
C LEU A 24 14.47 -15.16 -51.26
N GLU A 25 14.00 -14.16 -51.99
CA GLU A 25 12.60 -13.78 -52.02
C GLU A 25 11.78 -14.88 -52.74
N LEU A 26 10.50 -15.01 -52.41
CA LEU A 26 9.41 -14.97 -53.41
C LEU A 26 8.02 -15.01 -52.74
N SER A 27 7.12 -14.20 -53.28
CA SER A 27 5.68 -14.21 -53.02
C SER A 27 4.94 -14.09 -54.37
N PRO A 28 3.59 -14.09 -54.40
CA PRO A 28 2.73 -15.26 -54.22
C PRO A 28 1.86 -15.52 -55.46
N GLN A 29 1.14 -16.65 -55.56
CA GLN A 29 -0.19 -16.67 -56.22
C GLN A 29 -1.04 -17.94 -55.99
N GLU A 30 -2.28 -17.86 -56.47
CA GLU A 30 -3.42 -18.75 -56.27
C GLU A 30 -3.40 -20.01 -57.16
N SER A 31 -4.09 -21.08 -56.79
CA SER A 31 -5.35 -21.49 -57.49
C SER A 31 -5.93 -22.87 -57.08
N SER A 32 -7.26 -22.88 -57.04
CA SER A 32 -8.30 -23.93 -57.07
C SER A 32 -8.01 -25.40 -57.49
N THR A 33 -8.98 -26.27 -57.12
CA THR A 33 -9.36 -27.61 -57.69
C THR A 33 -8.42 -28.80 -57.47
N SER A 34 -8.88 -30.06 -57.33
CA SER A 34 -10.24 -30.64 -57.17
C SER A 34 -10.18 -32.13 -56.76
N SER A 35 -11.20 -32.61 -56.02
CA SER A 35 -11.79 -33.98 -56.02
C SER A 35 -10.88 -35.21 -55.73
N ASP A 36 -11.34 -36.42 -55.39
CA ASP A 36 -12.65 -36.98 -54.96
C ASP A 36 -12.46 -37.60 -53.54
N ASP A 37 -13.09 -38.64 -52.96
CA ASP A 37 -14.18 -39.58 -53.31
C ASP A 37 -14.77 -40.25 -52.02
N ASN A 38 -15.83 -41.06 -52.16
CA ASN A 38 -16.31 -42.16 -51.30
C ASN A 38 -16.79 -41.93 -49.84
N ASP A 39 -18.12 -41.69 -49.76
CA ASP A 39 -19.09 -42.69 -49.26
C ASP A 39 -18.97 -43.26 -47.82
N ASN A 40 -19.84 -42.79 -46.89
CA ASN A 40 -21.02 -43.64 -46.62
C ASN A 40 -22.31 -42.99 -46.07
N THR A 41 -23.37 -43.73 -46.35
CA THR A 41 -24.82 -43.58 -46.10
C THR A 41 -25.25 -43.72 -44.61
N ASN A 42 -26.51 -43.49 -44.15
CA ASN A 42 -27.66 -42.62 -44.50
C ASN A 42 -28.85 -42.97 -43.54
N ARG A 43 -29.75 -42.01 -43.18
CA ARG A 43 -31.07 -42.20 -42.46
C ARG A 43 -31.02 -42.67 -40.98
N SER A 44 -32.07 -42.54 -40.13
CA SER A 44 -33.48 -42.08 -40.31
C SER A 44 -34.14 -41.45 -39.06
N HIS A 45 -35.07 -40.51 -39.31
CA HIS A 45 -36.22 -40.04 -38.50
C HIS A 45 -37.21 -41.15 -38.01
N PRO A 46 -38.37 -40.86 -37.35
CA PRO A 46 -38.70 -40.00 -36.17
C PRO A 46 -39.74 -40.66 -35.19
N ARG A 47 -40.46 -39.86 -34.36
CA ARG A 47 -41.71 -40.14 -33.58
C ARG A 47 -41.52 -40.86 -32.20
N ARG A 48 -42.41 -40.77 -31.18
CA ARG A 48 -43.73 -40.09 -31.06
C ARG A 48 -44.15 -39.75 -29.59
N SER A 49 -44.82 -38.61 -29.42
CA SER A 49 -45.96 -38.31 -28.51
C SER A 49 -46.22 -39.03 -27.16
N GLY A 50 -46.38 -38.23 -26.10
CA GLY A 50 -47.24 -38.45 -24.93
C GLY A 50 -47.56 -37.09 -24.27
N GLY A 51 -48.68 -36.93 -23.54
CA GLY A 51 -49.00 -35.63 -22.89
C GLY A 51 -50.40 -35.51 -22.27
N VAL A 52 -50.74 -34.28 -21.82
CA VAL A 52 -51.96 -33.86 -21.05
C VAL A 52 -51.96 -34.49 -19.63
N VAL A 53 -52.32 -33.84 -18.51
CA VAL A 53 -53.44 -32.93 -18.17
C VAL A 53 -53.05 -31.90 -17.08
N MET A 54 -53.74 -30.74 -17.02
CA MET A 54 -53.60 -29.71 -15.97
C MET A 54 -54.32 -30.08 -14.65
N VAL A 55 -53.82 -29.59 -13.51
CA VAL A 55 -54.68 -29.30 -12.34
C VAL A 55 -54.25 -27.95 -11.74
N THR A 56 -55.22 -27.10 -11.40
CA THR A 56 -55.04 -25.79 -10.75
C THR A 56 -55.81 -25.75 -9.42
N ALA A 57 -55.22 -25.18 -8.36
CA ALA A 57 -55.95 -24.40 -7.34
C ALA A 57 -54.99 -23.78 -6.28
N ALA A 58 -55.37 -22.63 -5.75
CA ALA A 58 -54.67 -21.89 -4.69
C ALA A 58 -54.94 -22.43 -3.28
N SER A 59 -54.09 -22.06 -2.30
CA SER A 59 -54.50 -21.55 -0.96
C SER A 59 -53.29 -21.25 -0.05
N ALA A 60 -53.01 -19.97 0.26
CA ALA A 60 -52.23 -19.55 1.46
C ALA A 60 -52.23 -18.01 1.67
N THR A 61 -53.40 -17.35 1.79
CA THR A 61 -53.46 -15.88 1.99
C THR A 61 -54.52 -15.49 3.03
N LEU A 62 -54.36 -15.96 4.28
CA LEU A 62 -55.29 -15.63 5.37
C LEU A 62 -54.67 -15.75 6.78
N LEU A 63 -53.71 -14.89 7.13
CA LEU A 63 -53.24 -14.77 8.53
C LEU A 63 -52.67 -13.38 8.90
N LEU A 64 -53.04 -12.33 8.15
CA LEU A 64 -52.43 -10.98 8.23
C LEU A 64 -53.42 -9.85 8.56
N LEU A 65 -54.58 -10.17 9.15
CA LEU A 65 -55.72 -9.24 9.23
C LEU A 65 -56.49 -9.25 10.57
N LEU A 66 -55.84 -9.62 11.69
CA LEU A 66 -56.45 -9.65 13.02
C LEU A 66 -55.58 -9.05 14.17
N ALA A 67 -54.66 -8.15 13.83
CA ALA A 67 -53.80 -7.45 14.82
C ALA A 67 -53.97 -5.91 14.83
N PHE A 68 -54.98 -5.36 14.15
CA PHE A 68 -55.16 -3.92 13.94
C PHE A 68 -56.30 -3.30 14.79
N LEU A 69 -56.32 -3.57 16.10
CA LEU A 69 -57.22 -2.89 17.05
C LEU A 69 -56.53 -2.57 18.39
N SER A 70 -56.37 -1.27 18.65
CA SER A 70 -55.80 -0.65 19.87
C SER A 70 -54.30 -0.97 20.16
N GLY A 71 -53.51 -0.04 20.70
CA GLY A 71 -53.77 1.38 20.91
C GLY A 71 -52.89 2.03 21.99
N ARG A 72 -52.35 3.22 21.68
CA ARG A 72 -51.47 4.11 22.49
C ARG A 72 -49.98 3.76 22.54
N SER A 73 -49.21 4.84 22.52
CA SER A 73 -47.76 4.90 22.68
C SER A 73 -47.32 4.57 24.11
N TYR A 74 -46.10 4.06 24.27
CA TYR A 74 -45.36 4.06 25.53
C TYR A 74 -43.89 4.38 25.28
N SER A 75 -43.32 5.27 26.10
CA SER A 75 -41.88 5.49 26.21
C SER A 75 -41.40 4.88 27.52
N SER A 76 -40.57 3.83 27.46
CA SER A 76 -39.88 3.31 28.64
C SER A 76 -38.70 2.44 28.25
N SER A 77 -37.59 2.62 28.97
CA SER A 77 -36.40 1.78 28.92
C SER A 77 -36.70 0.31 29.26
N LEU A 78 -36.30 -0.59 28.39
CA LEU A 78 -35.70 -1.88 28.76
C LEU A 78 -34.34 -1.96 28.03
N GLY A 79 -33.28 -2.53 28.60
CA GLY A 79 -33.25 -3.42 29.76
C GLY A 79 -32.96 -4.87 29.35
N TYR A 80 -31.97 -5.06 28.47
CA TYR A 80 -31.48 -6.38 28.09
C TYR A 80 -30.68 -6.99 29.24
N GLU A 81 -31.36 -7.75 30.11
CA GLU A 81 -30.70 -8.82 30.85
C GLU A 81 -30.41 -9.96 29.85
N THR A 82 -29.18 -10.03 29.34
CA THR A 82 -28.74 -11.13 28.49
C THR A 82 -28.72 -12.42 29.29
N ASN A 83 -29.62 -13.33 28.97
CA ASN A 83 -29.80 -14.57 29.71
C ASN A 83 -28.63 -15.53 29.44
N LEU A 84 -28.06 -16.11 30.49
CA LEU A 84 -26.77 -16.84 30.42
C LEU A 84 -26.83 -18.15 29.60
N ASP A 85 -28.02 -18.66 29.32
CA ASP A 85 -28.20 -19.94 28.62
C ASP A 85 -28.05 -19.84 27.09
N ASP A 86 -28.34 -18.69 26.47
CA ASP A 86 -28.22 -18.53 25.00
C ASP A 86 -26.76 -18.59 24.51
N MET A 87 -25.81 -18.19 25.35
CA MET A 87 -24.36 -18.31 25.11
C MET A 87 -23.90 -19.74 24.87
N ASN A 88 -24.60 -20.75 25.44
CA ASN A 88 -24.15 -22.14 25.40
C ASN A 88 -24.47 -22.87 24.08
N ASN A 89 -25.32 -22.31 23.21
CA ASN A 89 -25.69 -22.96 21.95
C ASN A 89 -24.79 -22.59 20.75
N ILE A 90 -23.86 -21.64 20.92
CA ILE A 90 -22.97 -21.16 19.85
C ILE A 90 -21.73 -22.08 19.66
N GLN A 91 -21.40 -22.94 20.63
CA GLN A 91 -20.24 -23.85 20.59
C GLN A 91 -20.43 -25.11 19.71
N LYS A 92 -20.98 -24.99 18.49
CA LYS A 92 -21.26 -26.17 17.64
C LYS A 92 -20.50 -26.30 16.32
N ASP A 93 -19.84 -25.24 15.87
CA ASP A 93 -18.95 -25.28 14.71
C ASP A 93 -17.49 -25.17 15.16
N ASN A 94 -16.55 -25.69 14.36
CA ASN A 94 -15.15 -25.95 14.73
C ASN A 94 -14.26 -24.69 14.80
N VAL A 95 -14.76 -23.59 15.35
CA VAL A 95 -13.96 -22.40 15.66
C VAL A 95 -13.15 -22.67 16.94
N PRO A 96 -11.80 -22.59 16.92
CA PRO A 96 -11.01 -22.67 18.15
C PRO A 96 -11.45 -21.58 19.12
N ASN A 97 -11.64 -21.91 20.41
CA ASN A 97 -12.18 -21.01 21.46
C ASN A 97 -11.65 -19.57 21.33
N ARG A 98 -12.39 -18.66 20.68
CA ARG A 98 -11.93 -17.28 20.47
C ARG A 98 -11.79 -16.61 21.82
N LEU A 99 -10.56 -16.25 22.17
CA LEU A 99 -10.30 -15.45 23.35
C LEU A 99 -10.70 -14.02 23.04
N CYS A 100 -11.57 -13.43 23.84
CA CYS A 100 -11.57 -12.00 24.07
C CYS A 100 -11.97 -11.69 25.51
N GLU A 101 -11.06 -11.11 26.29
CA GLU A 101 -11.32 -10.63 27.64
C GLU A 101 -10.80 -9.20 27.84
N ILE A 102 -11.66 -8.31 28.34
CA ILE A 102 -11.37 -6.89 28.56
C ILE A 102 -11.18 -6.63 30.06
N TYR A 103 -10.10 -5.93 30.42
CA TYR A 103 -9.59 -5.79 31.79
C TYR A 103 -9.78 -4.37 32.34
N HIS A 104 -10.85 -4.16 33.10
CA HIS A 104 -11.17 -2.88 33.72
C HIS A 104 -10.32 -2.60 34.98
N ASP A 105 -9.98 -1.34 35.20
CA ASP A 105 -9.26 -0.93 36.42
C ASP A 105 -10.22 -0.74 37.61
N PRO A 106 -10.04 -1.45 38.74
CA PRO A 106 -10.93 -1.37 39.89
C PRO A 106 -10.91 0.00 40.61
N THR A 107 -9.91 0.85 40.37
CA THR A 107 -9.84 2.20 40.97
C THR A 107 -10.82 3.19 40.34
N SER A 108 -11.32 2.92 39.13
CA SER A 108 -12.35 3.73 38.44
C SER A 108 -13.65 3.89 39.24
N ARG A 109 -13.99 2.91 40.10
CA ARG A 109 -15.16 2.96 41.00
C ARG A 109 -14.86 3.74 42.28
N SER A 110 -14.50 5.02 42.15
CA SER A 110 -14.49 5.93 43.29
C SER A 110 -15.94 6.22 43.73
N ASN A 111 -16.26 6.00 45.01
CA ASN A 111 -17.62 6.17 45.53
C ASN A 111 -17.97 7.66 45.71
N LYS A 112 -18.40 8.35 44.64
CA LYS A 112 -19.33 9.49 44.73
C LYS A 112 -20.04 9.88 43.44
N ASP A 113 -19.39 9.84 42.28
CA ASP A 113 -20.03 10.25 41.02
C ASP A 113 -20.63 9.06 40.26
N LYS A 114 -21.94 9.16 39.98
CA LYS A 114 -22.69 8.18 39.16
C LYS A 114 -22.53 8.39 37.65
N THR A 115 -21.61 9.27 37.25
CA THR A 115 -21.36 9.70 35.86
C THR A 115 -19.92 9.43 35.40
N ALA A 116 -19.13 8.69 36.19
CA ALA A 116 -17.82 8.22 35.75
C ALA A 116 -18.00 7.22 34.60
N THR A 117 -17.69 7.65 33.38
CA THR A 117 -17.71 6.82 32.16
C THR A 117 -16.72 5.68 32.29
N THR A 118 -17.22 4.44 32.32
CA THR A 118 -16.38 3.25 32.15
C THR A 118 -15.82 3.24 30.74
N ASN A 119 -14.50 3.20 30.60
CA ASN A 119 -13.83 3.22 29.30
C ASN A 119 -14.38 2.11 28.38
N VAL A 120 -14.83 2.48 27.18
CA VAL A 120 -15.50 1.55 26.26
C VAL A 120 -14.47 1.02 25.27
N ILE A 121 -13.87 -0.11 25.61
CA ILE A 121 -12.99 -0.88 24.72
C ILE A 121 -13.86 -1.72 23.79
N ARG A 122 -13.67 -1.59 22.48
CA ARG A 122 -14.27 -2.43 21.43
C ARG A 122 -13.18 -3.01 20.53
N LEU A 123 -13.36 -4.25 20.11
CA LEU A 123 -12.49 -4.97 19.20
C LEU A 123 -13.28 -5.25 17.92
N ILE A 124 -12.81 -4.76 16.78
CA ILE A 124 -13.48 -4.88 15.48
C ILE A 124 -12.59 -5.74 14.57
N GLU A 125 -13.14 -6.68 13.82
CA GLU A 125 -12.40 -7.67 13.02
C GLU A 125 -12.87 -7.74 11.56
N THR A 126 -11.92 -8.01 10.66
CA THR A 126 -12.16 -8.55 9.30
C THR A 126 -11.21 -9.72 9.09
N SER A 127 -11.71 -10.85 8.59
CA SER A 127 -10.97 -12.11 8.48
C SER A 127 -11.21 -12.81 7.15
N PHE A 128 -10.15 -13.29 6.52
CA PHE A 128 -10.22 -14.10 5.29
C PHE A 128 -11.05 -15.38 5.47
N GLY A 129 -11.10 -15.93 6.69
CA GLY A 129 -11.89 -17.13 6.99
C GLY A 129 -13.40 -16.90 7.10
N GLU A 130 -13.84 -15.66 7.31
CA GLU A 130 -15.25 -15.28 7.45
C GLU A 130 -15.56 -14.02 6.61
N PRO A 131 -15.36 -14.08 5.28
CA PRO A 131 -15.32 -12.89 4.42
C PRO A 131 -16.68 -12.19 4.27
N SER A 132 -17.77 -12.84 4.66
CA SER A 132 -19.13 -12.26 4.71
C SER A 132 -19.40 -11.43 5.98
N GLN A 133 -18.43 -11.34 6.91
CA GLN A 133 -18.54 -10.62 8.17
C GLN A 133 -17.42 -9.58 8.41
N PRO A 134 -17.16 -8.65 7.46
CA PRO A 134 -16.18 -7.58 7.66
C PRO A 134 -16.65 -6.55 8.70
N TRP A 135 -15.68 -5.94 9.38
CA TRP A 135 -15.86 -4.92 10.43
C TRP A 135 -16.82 -5.32 11.57
N GLN A 136 -16.91 -6.61 11.94
CA GLN A 136 -17.74 -7.02 13.05
C GLN A 136 -17.08 -6.80 14.41
N GLU A 137 -17.89 -6.37 15.40
CA GLU A 137 -17.44 -6.21 16.79
C GLU A 137 -17.36 -7.59 17.47
N VAL A 138 -16.14 -8.01 17.81
CA VAL A 138 -15.84 -9.29 18.46
C VAL A 138 -16.43 -9.29 19.88
N PRO A 139 -17.29 -10.27 20.25
CA PRO A 139 -17.86 -10.33 21.60
C PRO A 139 -16.80 -10.62 22.67
N CYS A 140 -16.72 -9.78 23.71
CA CYS A 140 -15.65 -9.81 24.70
C CYS A 140 -16.14 -9.91 26.16
N ILE A 141 -15.45 -10.72 26.97
CA ILE A 141 -15.79 -10.96 28.39
C ILE A 141 -15.13 -9.88 29.27
N HIS A 142 -15.93 -9.03 29.92
CA HIS A 142 -15.40 -8.01 30.83
C HIS A 142 -14.98 -8.57 32.20
N ARG A 143 -13.72 -8.34 32.59
CA ARG A 143 -13.12 -8.72 33.87
C ARG A 143 -12.80 -7.47 34.71
N TYR A 144 -13.26 -7.45 35.96
CA TYR A 144 -13.15 -6.30 36.88
C TYR A 144 -12.18 -6.49 38.06
N ASN A 145 -11.35 -7.55 38.06
CA ASN A 145 -10.46 -7.88 39.19
C ASN A 145 -9.10 -8.42 38.71
N ARG A 146 -8.05 -7.57 38.71
CA ARG A 146 -6.71 -7.92 38.20
C ARG A 146 -5.95 -8.99 39.00
N ARG A 147 -6.26 -9.19 40.29
CA ARG A 147 -5.38 -9.92 41.24
C ARG A 147 -5.24 -11.44 41.06
N PHE A 148 -6.05 -12.09 40.22
CA PHE A 148 -6.05 -13.56 40.14
C PHE A 148 -5.37 -14.16 38.89
N LEU A 149 -5.00 -13.33 37.90
CA LEU A 149 -4.64 -13.81 36.56
C LEU A 149 -3.15 -13.71 36.19
N LEU A 150 -2.38 -12.80 36.80
CA LEU A 150 -0.93 -12.77 36.56
C LEU A 150 -0.28 -14.10 36.99
N ASP A 151 -0.57 -14.58 38.20
CA ASP A 151 0.06 -15.81 38.70
C ASP A 151 -0.40 -17.05 37.93
N SER A 152 -1.65 -17.12 37.43
CA SER A 152 -2.12 -18.30 36.69
C SER A 152 -1.65 -18.35 35.24
N LEU A 153 -1.47 -17.19 34.58
CA LEU A 153 -1.00 -17.12 33.19
C LEU A 153 0.54 -17.14 33.09
N LEU A 154 1.25 -16.70 34.13
CA LEU A 154 2.70 -16.49 34.09
C LEU A 154 3.52 -17.43 34.98
N SER A 155 2.93 -18.17 35.93
CA SER A 155 3.72 -19.07 36.79
C SER A 155 4.13 -20.36 36.08
N SER A 156 5.43 -20.63 36.09
CA SER A 156 6.06 -21.88 35.68
C SER A 156 6.38 -22.81 36.86
N SER A 157 5.97 -22.43 38.07
CA SER A 157 6.42 -23.06 39.32
C SER A 157 5.76 -24.41 39.59
N SER A 158 6.55 -25.47 39.44
CA SER A 158 6.21 -26.83 39.86
C SER A 158 5.96 -26.90 41.38
N SER A 159 4.69 -27.02 41.77
CA SER A 159 4.27 -27.27 43.14
C SER A 159 3.20 -28.37 43.22
N SER A 160 3.29 -29.20 44.25
CA SER A 160 2.60 -30.50 44.33
C SER A 160 1.16 -30.38 44.87
N VAL A 161 0.22 -30.00 43.99
CA VAL A 161 -1.22 -29.99 44.31
C VAL A 161 -1.87 -31.36 44.00
N PRO A 162 -2.73 -31.92 44.88
CA PRO A 162 -3.31 -33.26 44.71
C PRO A 162 -4.14 -33.47 43.43
N GLN A 163 -4.06 -34.68 42.87
CA GLN A 163 -4.57 -35.04 41.54
C GLN A 163 -6.07 -34.76 41.31
N GLN A 164 -6.91 -34.78 42.36
CA GLN A 164 -8.36 -34.63 42.23
C GLN A 164 -8.83 -33.24 41.73
N ARG A 165 -7.97 -32.20 41.70
CA ARG A 165 -8.32 -30.91 41.05
C ARG A 165 -8.06 -30.87 39.54
N ARG A 166 -7.27 -31.79 38.98
CA ARG A 166 -6.90 -31.74 37.55
C ARG A 166 -8.11 -31.86 36.60
N GLN A 167 -9.08 -32.72 36.94
CA GLN A 167 -10.21 -33.01 36.04
C GLN A 167 -11.22 -31.86 35.89
N GLN A 168 -11.20 -30.83 36.75
CA GLN A 168 -11.98 -29.59 36.54
C GLN A 168 -11.15 -28.42 35.99
N GLN A 169 -9.82 -28.53 35.92
CA GLN A 169 -8.96 -27.51 35.31
C GLN A 169 -8.61 -27.81 33.84
N GLN A 170 -8.90 -29.01 33.35
CA GLN A 170 -8.58 -29.44 31.98
C GLN A 170 -9.50 -28.88 30.87
N GLN A 171 -10.57 -28.13 31.20
CA GLN A 171 -11.40 -27.43 30.20
C GLN A 171 -11.01 -25.95 30.00
N THR A 172 -10.04 -25.42 30.76
CA THR A 172 -9.55 -24.05 30.59
C THR A 172 -8.02 -24.04 30.51
N SER A 173 -7.47 -24.77 29.54
CA SER A 173 -6.07 -24.58 29.14
C SER A 173 -5.95 -23.26 28.36
N SER A 174 -5.79 -22.15 29.08
CA SER A 174 -5.35 -20.89 28.48
C SER A 174 -4.02 -21.13 27.78
N SER A 175 -4.01 -21.02 26.45
CA SER A 175 -2.78 -21.03 25.67
C SER A 175 -1.85 -19.93 26.17
N ARG A 176 -0.54 -20.15 26.09
CA ARG A 176 0.40 -19.05 26.29
C ARG A 176 0.17 -18.01 25.18
N PRO A 177 0.25 -16.71 25.49
CA PRO A 177 0.14 -15.70 24.44
C PRO A 177 1.31 -15.83 23.48
N SER A 178 0.99 -15.87 22.18
CA SER A 178 1.93 -15.81 21.06
C SER A 178 2.72 -14.50 21.05
N ALA A 179 2.11 -13.40 21.53
CA ALA A 179 2.72 -12.07 21.55
C ALA A 179 2.23 -11.17 22.71
N LEU A 180 3.00 -10.13 23.01
CA LEU A 180 2.66 -9.03 23.90
C LEU A 180 2.68 -7.72 23.12
N ILE A 181 1.53 -7.08 22.95
CA ILE A 181 1.44 -5.79 22.27
C ILE A 181 1.50 -4.69 23.33
N ASN A 182 2.59 -3.92 23.35
CA ASN A 182 2.84 -2.86 24.33
C ASN A 182 2.76 -1.49 23.65
N VAL A 183 1.80 -0.66 24.08
CA VAL A 183 1.60 0.70 23.55
C VAL A 183 1.75 1.74 24.67
N ASP A 184 2.21 2.93 24.32
CA ASP A 184 2.12 4.13 25.18
C ASP A 184 1.41 5.27 24.46
N PHE A 185 0.11 5.42 24.71
CA PHE A 185 -0.72 6.51 24.18
C PHE A 185 -0.51 7.87 24.88
N THR A 186 0.70 8.11 25.40
CA THR A 186 1.23 9.44 25.70
C THR A 186 2.60 9.67 25.05
N ASN A 187 3.23 8.62 24.51
CA ASN A 187 4.43 8.70 23.71
C ASN A 187 4.06 8.80 22.23
N ILE A 188 3.51 9.96 21.85
CA ILE A 188 3.35 10.35 20.45
C ILE A 188 4.75 10.37 19.82
N VAL A 189 4.92 9.76 18.65
CA VAL A 189 6.22 9.64 18.00
C VAL A 189 6.67 10.99 17.42
N PHE A 190 5.86 11.53 16.51
CA PHE A 190 6.21 12.70 15.70
C PHE A 190 5.60 13.98 16.27
N GLN A 191 5.81 14.25 17.57
CA GLN A 191 5.13 15.31 18.33
C GLN A 191 5.19 16.69 17.68
N ASN A 192 6.34 17.04 17.09
CA ASN A 192 6.59 18.38 16.55
C ASN A 192 6.34 18.50 15.05
N ARG A 193 6.01 17.40 14.34
CA ARG A 193 5.75 17.40 12.89
C ARG A 193 4.25 17.52 12.57
N GLN A 194 3.90 17.70 11.30
CA GLN A 194 2.51 17.58 10.83
C GLN A 194 1.83 16.30 11.36
N PRO A 195 0.53 16.36 11.74
CA PRO A 195 -0.26 15.17 12.02
C PRO A 195 -0.61 14.41 10.71
N ILE A 196 -1.41 13.36 10.81
CA ILE A 196 -2.02 12.73 9.63
C ILE A 196 -2.96 13.75 8.96
N LEU A 197 -2.76 14.02 7.68
CA LEU A 197 -3.55 14.91 6.84
C LEU A 197 -4.86 14.26 6.36
N GLY A 198 -4.89 12.93 6.22
CA GLY A 198 -6.06 12.15 5.83
C GLY A 198 -5.71 10.89 5.03
N PHE A 199 -6.73 10.33 4.38
CA PHE A 199 -6.64 9.18 3.48
C PHE A 199 -7.57 9.38 2.28
N GLY A 200 -7.25 8.82 1.11
CA GLY A 200 -7.99 9.13 -0.12
C GLY A 200 -7.77 8.17 -1.29
N GLY A 201 -8.25 8.58 -2.45
CA GLY A 201 -7.99 7.93 -3.73
C GLY A 201 -7.99 8.93 -4.90
N ALA A 202 -7.64 8.46 -6.10
CA ALA A 202 -7.57 9.29 -7.29
C ALA A 202 -8.93 9.47 -8.00
N PHE A 203 -9.30 10.73 -8.23
CA PHE A 203 -10.36 11.16 -9.14
C PHE A 203 -9.79 11.21 -10.56
N THR A 204 -9.65 10.04 -11.17
CA THR A 204 -9.33 9.89 -12.59
C THR A 204 -10.58 9.95 -13.47
N GLU A 205 -10.41 10.19 -14.77
CA GLU A 205 -11.48 10.06 -15.75
C GLU A 205 -12.11 8.65 -15.70
N ALA A 206 -11.31 7.59 -15.65
CA ALA A 206 -11.81 6.23 -15.45
C ALA A 206 -12.68 6.08 -14.19
N SER A 207 -12.31 6.74 -13.09
CA SER A 207 -13.13 6.74 -11.86
C SER A 207 -14.44 7.49 -12.04
N ALA A 208 -14.42 8.63 -12.73
CA ALA A 208 -15.62 9.42 -13.04
C ALA A 208 -16.58 8.66 -13.97
N LEU A 209 -16.08 8.10 -15.07
CA LEU A 209 -16.88 7.32 -16.03
C LEU A 209 -17.50 6.07 -15.38
N ASN A 210 -16.75 5.36 -14.53
CA ASN A 210 -17.29 4.22 -13.78
C ASN A 210 -18.31 4.66 -12.73
N PHE A 211 -18.09 5.77 -12.02
CA PHE A 211 -19.07 6.35 -11.12
C PHE A 211 -20.37 6.72 -11.87
N TRP A 212 -20.28 7.41 -13.00
CA TRP A 212 -21.43 7.83 -13.80
C TRP A 212 -22.15 6.67 -14.51
N SER A 213 -21.47 5.53 -14.74
CA SER A 213 -22.10 4.29 -15.22
C SER A 213 -23.16 3.72 -14.26
N LEU A 214 -23.03 4.01 -12.96
CA LEU A 214 -23.95 3.54 -11.93
C LEU A 214 -25.22 4.38 -11.92
N ASN A 215 -26.37 3.76 -11.58
CA ASN A 215 -27.58 4.51 -11.32
C ASN A 215 -27.47 5.35 -10.03
N GLU A 216 -28.41 6.27 -9.80
CA GLU A 216 -28.42 7.19 -8.64
C GLU A 216 -28.18 6.50 -7.29
N LYS A 217 -28.77 5.31 -7.06
CA LYS A 217 -28.59 4.57 -5.81
C LYS A 217 -27.19 3.97 -5.70
N GLY A 218 -26.63 3.52 -6.82
CA GLY A 218 -25.23 3.10 -6.90
C GLY A 218 -24.30 4.27 -6.59
N ARG A 219 -24.44 5.40 -7.28
CA ARG A 219 -23.62 6.60 -7.03
C ARG A 219 -23.68 7.08 -5.58
N ASN A 220 -24.87 7.17 -5.00
CA ASN A 220 -25.03 7.55 -3.59
C ASN A 220 -24.41 6.52 -2.63
N ALA A 221 -24.45 5.22 -2.97
CA ALA A 221 -23.76 4.18 -2.19
C ALA A 221 -22.23 4.26 -2.35
N THR A 222 -21.70 4.50 -3.55
CA THR A 222 -20.26 4.73 -3.80
C THR A 222 -19.74 5.93 -2.99
N LEU A 223 -20.50 7.02 -2.93
CA LEU A 223 -20.16 8.18 -2.09
C LEU A 223 -20.14 7.84 -0.60
N GLU A 224 -21.15 7.14 -0.06
CA GLU A 224 -21.16 6.73 1.36
C GLU A 224 -20.05 5.71 1.66
N LEU A 225 -19.76 4.77 0.75
CA LEU A 225 -18.69 3.79 0.88
C LEU A 225 -17.30 4.47 0.95
N LEU A 226 -17.02 5.41 0.06
CA LEU A 226 -15.70 6.06 -0.01
C LEU A 226 -15.58 7.20 1.00
N PHE A 227 -16.51 8.14 1.02
CA PHE A 227 -16.41 9.44 1.73
C PHE A 227 -17.35 9.56 2.94
N GLY A 228 -18.32 8.64 3.07
CA GLY A 228 -19.32 8.67 4.14
C GLY A 228 -18.84 8.14 5.49
N LYS A 229 -19.54 8.57 6.55
CA LYS A 229 -19.29 8.17 7.95
C LYS A 229 -19.37 6.65 8.17
N ASP A 230 -20.17 5.95 7.37
CA ASP A 230 -20.41 4.52 7.46
C ASP A 230 -19.62 3.72 6.41
N GLY A 231 -18.79 4.39 5.61
CA GLY A 231 -17.74 3.81 4.77
C GLY A 231 -16.32 3.97 5.33
N LEU A 232 -15.39 4.34 4.45
CA LEU A 232 -13.97 4.63 4.73
C LEU A 232 -13.73 6.07 5.20
N GLY A 233 -14.61 7.00 4.85
CA GLY A 233 -14.50 8.41 5.20
C GLY A 233 -13.31 9.13 4.57
N TYR A 234 -12.99 8.88 3.31
CA TYR A 234 -11.88 9.54 2.61
C TYR A 234 -11.97 11.07 2.70
N SER A 235 -10.81 11.70 2.85
CA SER A 235 -10.59 13.12 3.16
C SER A 235 -9.44 13.74 2.34
N LEU A 236 -8.65 12.90 1.68
CA LEU A 236 -7.73 13.30 0.61
C LEU A 236 -8.30 12.91 -0.76
N GLY A 237 -7.76 13.53 -1.81
CA GLY A 237 -7.90 13.08 -3.19
C GLY A 237 -6.68 13.43 -4.03
N ARG A 238 -6.53 12.78 -5.18
CA ARG A 238 -5.57 13.17 -6.24
C ARG A 238 -6.33 13.29 -7.56
N THR A 239 -5.87 14.14 -8.47
CA THR A 239 -6.38 14.18 -9.86
C THR A 239 -5.23 14.46 -10.84
N HIS A 240 -5.47 14.23 -12.12
CA HIS A 240 -4.51 14.50 -13.19
C HIS A 240 -4.63 15.95 -13.70
N ILE A 241 -3.50 16.53 -14.09
CA ILE A 241 -3.45 17.70 -14.97
C ILE A 241 -3.22 17.15 -16.38
N ASN A 242 -4.15 17.46 -17.31
CA ASN A 242 -4.27 16.81 -18.63
C ASN A 242 -4.64 15.32 -18.48
N SER A 243 -4.58 14.53 -19.56
CA SER A 243 -4.84 13.08 -19.53
C SER A 243 -3.82 12.27 -18.73
N CYS A 244 -4.22 11.04 -18.39
CA CYS A 244 -3.34 9.98 -17.88
C CYS A 244 -3.63 8.64 -18.59
N ASP A 245 -2.93 7.57 -18.20
CA ASP A 245 -3.22 6.23 -18.73
C ASP A 245 -4.65 5.76 -18.41
N PHE A 246 -5.20 6.19 -17.26
CA PHE A 246 -6.60 6.05 -16.87
C PHE A 246 -7.55 7.13 -17.45
N SER A 247 -7.15 7.77 -18.55
CA SER A 247 -8.04 8.48 -19.48
C SER A 247 -8.46 7.58 -20.65
N VAL A 248 -9.54 7.94 -21.35
CA VAL A 248 -10.03 7.22 -22.55
C VAL A 248 -9.25 7.53 -23.82
N ASP A 249 -8.61 8.70 -23.87
CA ASP A 249 -7.62 9.11 -24.87
C ASP A 249 -6.68 10.18 -24.28
N SER A 250 -5.68 10.61 -25.07
CA SER A 250 -4.74 11.67 -24.65
C SER A 250 -5.31 13.06 -24.97
N TYR A 251 -5.45 13.91 -23.96
CA TYR A 251 -5.95 15.28 -24.08
C TYR A 251 -5.14 16.25 -23.21
N SER A 252 -5.13 17.53 -23.58
CA SER A 252 -4.65 18.63 -22.73
C SER A 252 -5.51 19.87 -22.89
N PHE A 253 -5.47 20.77 -21.91
CA PHE A 253 -6.21 22.04 -21.93
C PHE A 253 -5.61 23.12 -22.86
N ASP A 254 -4.43 22.90 -23.45
CA ASP A 254 -3.91 23.78 -24.51
C ASP A 254 -3.07 22.99 -25.53
N ASN A 255 -3.62 22.87 -26.75
CA ASN A 255 -3.00 22.13 -27.85
C ASN A 255 -2.51 23.06 -28.98
N THR A 256 -2.50 24.38 -28.79
CA THR A 256 -2.02 25.34 -29.80
C THR A 256 -0.49 25.39 -29.79
N GLU A 257 0.14 25.04 -30.92
CA GLU A 257 1.60 25.05 -31.07
C GLU A 257 2.20 26.43 -30.74
N ASP A 258 3.18 26.44 -29.83
CA ASP A 258 3.97 27.61 -29.43
C ASP A 258 3.13 28.77 -28.79
N ASP A 259 1.99 28.48 -28.14
CA ASP A 259 1.23 29.46 -27.33
C ASP A 259 1.87 29.70 -25.95
N PHE A 260 2.91 30.54 -25.91
CA PHE A 260 3.62 30.88 -24.67
C PHE A 260 2.85 31.80 -23.69
N ASN A 261 1.64 32.26 -24.04
CA ASN A 261 0.75 33.00 -23.14
C ASN A 261 -0.39 32.12 -22.61
N LEU A 262 -0.59 30.95 -23.23
CA LEU A 262 -1.73 30.07 -23.06
C LEU A 262 -3.06 30.80 -23.36
N ASP A 263 -3.07 31.68 -24.36
CA ASP A 263 -4.22 32.49 -24.76
C ASP A 263 -5.40 31.61 -25.24
N ASP A 264 -5.13 30.43 -25.82
CA ASP A 264 -6.12 29.43 -26.24
C ASP A 264 -6.50 28.39 -25.15
N PHE A 265 -5.93 28.46 -23.94
CA PHE A 265 -6.16 27.49 -22.84
C PHE A 265 -7.64 27.38 -22.43
N ASP A 266 -8.09 26.15 -22.19
CA ASP A 266 -9.44 25.86 -21.69
C ASP A 266 -9.61 26.22 -20.20
N ASN A 267 -10.02 27.47 -19.97
CA ASN A 267 -10.24 28.02 -18.62
C ASN A 267 -11.52 27.48 -17.93
N GLU A 268 -12.33 26.66 -18.61
CA GLU A 268 -13.52 26.00 -18.06
C GLU A 268 -13.30 24.48 -17.86
N VAL A 269 -12.10 23.95 -18.16
CA VAL A 269 -11.73 22.52 -18.08
C VAL A 269 -12.81 21.58 -18.63
N THR A 270 -13.28 21.87 -19.84
CA THR A 270 -14.46 21.28 -20.48
C THR A 270 -14.44 19.75 -20.49
N HIS A 271 -13.29 19.12 -20.73
CA HIS A 271 -13.16 17.65 -20.72
C HIS A 271 -13.43 17.03 -19.33
N ASP A 272 -12.98 17.71 -18.26
CA ASP A 272 -13.16 17.25 -16.88
C ASP A 272 -14.59 17.53 -16.36
N LEU A 273 -15.30 18.49 -17.00
CA LEU A 273 -16.75 18.69 -16.84
C LEU A 273 -17.55 17.62 -17.59
N ASP A 274 -17.27 17.38 -18.87
CA ASP A 274 -18.02 16.45 -19.74
C ASP A 274 -17.85 14.98 -19.32
N SER A 275 -16.66 14.59 -18.83
CA SER A 275 -16.42 13.30 -18.17
C SER A 275 -17.03 13.19 -16.77
N GLY A 276 -17.44 14.33 -16.18
CA GLY A 276 -18.04 14.42 -14.86
C GLY A 276 -17.07 14.24 -13.69
N MET A 277 -15.76 14.44 -13.91
CA MET A 277 -14.73 14.41 -12.86
C MET A 277 -14.96 15.50 -11.83
N VAL A 278 -15.20 16.75 -12.27
CA VAL A 278 -15.43 17.90 -11.38
C VAL A 278 -16.67 17.69 -10.52
N ASP A 279 -17.79 17.24 -11.12
CA ASP A 279 -19.01 16.91 -10.37
C ASP A 279 -18.78 15.78 -9.34
N MET A 280 -17.98 14.76 -9.68
CA MET A 280 -17.63 13.69 -8.74
C MET A 280 -16.80 14.23 -7.55
N MET A 281 -15.85 15.14 -7.78
CA MET A 281 -15.08 15.81 -6.73
C MET A 281 -15.97 16.70 -5.84
N LEU A 282 -16.93 17.43 -6.42
CA LEU A 282 -17.89 18.25 -5.69
C LEU A 282 -18.82 17.39 -4.81
N LEU A 283 -19.34 16.29 -5.36
CA LEU A 283 -20.20 15.33 -4.63
C LEU A 283 -19.44 14.65 -3.48
N ALA A 284 -18.20 14.22 -3.69
CA ALA A 284 -17.34 13.68 -2.64
C ALA A 284 -17.08 14.72 -1.54
N THR A 285 -16.65 15.93 -1.92
CA THR A 285 -16.40 17.04 -1.00
C THR A 285 -17.63 17.40 -0.15
N ASN A 286 -18.83 17.36 -0.74
CA ASN A 286 -20.08 17.57 -0.01
C ASN A 286 -20.43 16.40 0.91
N THR A 287 -20.14 15.15 0.51
CA THR A 287 -20.31 13.96 1.37
C THR A 287 -19.42 14.02 2.61
N VAL A 288 -18.17 14.51 2.47
CA VAL A 288 -17.25 14.75 3.61
C VAL A 288 -17.77 15.90 4.49
N LYS A 289 -18.23 17.02 3.91
CA LYS A 289 -18.86 18.14 4.64
C LYS A 289 -20.05 17.69 5.50
N GLU A 290 -20.92 16.83 4.98
CA GLU A 290 -22.10 16.33 5.70
C GLU A 290 -21.74 15.25 6.74
N SER A 291 -20.77 14.39 6.45
CA SER A 291 -20.36 13.30 7.35
C SER A 291 -19.47 13.76 8.51
N TYR A 292 -18.58 14.73 8.26
CA TYR A 292 -17.53 15.16 9.18
C TYR A 292 -17.44 16.71 9.32
N PRO A 293 -18.54 17.42 9.62
CA PRO A 293 -18.57 18.90 9.56
C PRO A 293 -17.51 19.59 10.42
N LYS A 294 -17.16 19.04 11.60
CA LYS A 294 -16.08 19.57 12.47
C LYS A 294 -14.68 19.33 11.92
N GLU A 295 -14.49 18.24 11.18
CA GLU A 295 -13.20 17.89 10.59
C GLU A 295 -12.91 18.83 9.41
N VAL A 296 -13.95 19.16 8.63
CA VAL A 296 -13.87 20.09 7.50
C VAL A 296 -13.61 21.54 7.93
N GLU A 297 -14.06 21.96 9.13
CA GLU A 297 -13.74 23.29 9.69
C GLU A 297 -12.23 23.53 9.93
N GLU A 298 -11.43 22.47 10.12
CA GLU A 298 -9.99 22.56 10.46
C GLU A 298 -9.06 21.92 9.42
N TYR A 299 -9.49 20.83 8.77
CA TYR A 299 -8.68 20.03 7.83
C TYR A 299 -9.16 20.07 6.38
N GLY A 300 -10.44 20.36 6.15
CA GLY A 300 -11.06 20.33 4.82
C GLY A 300 -11.16 18.93 4.20
N MET A 301 -11.55 18.88 2.92
CA MET A 301 -11.14 17.80 2.02
C MET A 301 -9.98 18.34 1.19
N ARG A 302 -8.88 17.58 1.06
CA ARG A 302 -7.65 18.05 0.43
C ARG A 302 -7.37 17.29 -0.85
N ILE A 303 -7.54 17.95 -2.00
CA ILE A 303 -7.22 17.37 -3.31
C ILE A 303 -5.85 17.90 -3.76
N ILE A 304 -4.97 17.01 -4.23
CA ILE A 304 -3.74 17.37 -4.93
C ILE A 304 -3.89 17.12 -6.44
N ALA A 305 -3.14 17.85 -7.27
CA ALA A 305 -3.10 17.63 -8.72
C ALA A 305 -1.69 17.34 -9.21
N SER A 306 -1.58 16.47 -10.22
CA SER A 306 -0.30 15.96 -10.73
C SER A 306 -0.33 15.86 -12.25
N PRO A 307 0.61 16.43 -13.01
CA PRO A 307 0.67 16.23 -14.45
C PRO A 307 1.39 14.93 -14.80
N TRP A 308 0.85 14.16 -15.75
CA TRP A 308 1.60 13.06 -16.35
C TRP A 308 2.45 13.56 -17.52
N SER A 309 1.97 14.55 -18.28
CA SER A 309 2.74 15.19 -19.34
C SER A 309 2.29 16.63 -19.59
N PRO A 310 3.22 17.55 -19.95
CA PRO A 310 2.84 18.80 -20.59
C PRO A 310 2.29 18.53 -22.01
N PRO A 311 1.58 19.50 -22.62
CA PRO A 311 1.11 19.39 -23.99
C PRO A 311 2.22 18.98 -24.98
N ALA A 312 1.86 18.20 -25.99
CA ALA A 312 2.82 17.60 -26.93
C ALA A 312 3.77 18.62 -27.59
N TRP A 313 3.26 19.83 -27.86
CA TRP A 313 4.05 20.92 -28.43
C TRP A 313 5.12 21.47 -27.47
N MET A 314 4.98 21.33 -26.15
CA MET A 314 6.02 21.73 -25.18
C MET A 314 7.15 20.69 -25.05
N LYS A 315 6.94 19.45 -25.50
CA LYS A 315 7.87 18.32 -25.30
C LYS A 315 8.93 18.25 -26.40
N GLY A 316 10.16 17.87 -26.05
CA GLY A 316 11.14 17.40 -27.02
C GLY A 316 10.69 16.10 -27.71
N PRO A 317 11.17 15.81 -28.93
CA PRO A 317 10.83 14.58 -29.64
C PRO A 317 11.39 13.32 -28.95
N THR A 318 10.71 12.20 -29.16
CA THR A 318 11.02 10.86 -28.62
C THR A 318 11.64 9.96 -29.70
N ASP A 319 12.23 8.81 -29.32
CA ASP A 319 12.73 7.79 -30.27
C ASP A 319 11.62 7.16 -31.14
N LYS A 320 10.33 7.41 -30.83
CA LYS A 320 9.18 6.98 -31.65
C LYS A 320 8.79 7.99 -32.73
N ASP A 321 9.25 9.23 -32.64
CA ASP A 321 8.86 10.32 -33.54
C ASP A 321 9.60 10.25 -34.89
N VAL A 322 9.07 10.96 -35.89
CA VAL A 322 9.70 11.03 -37.22
C VAL A 322 11.05 11.77 -37.14
N GLN A 323 12.08 11.26 -37.82
CA GLN A 323 13.41 11.84 -37.78
C GLN A 323 13.39 13.32 -38.23
N GLY A 324 13.76 14.22 -37.31
CA GLY A 324 13.71 15.68 -37.53
C GLY A 324 12.41 16.35 -37.08
N ALA A 325 11.54 15.67 -36.32
CA ALA A 325 10.48 16.30 -35.55
C ALA A 325 11.04 17.38 -34.60
N LYS A 326 10.28 18.46 -34.39
CA LYS A 326 10.64 19.57 -33.49
C LYS A 326 10.25 19.31 -32.04
N HIS A 327 9.20 18.53 -31.84
CA HIS A 327 8.54 18.22 -30.58
C HIS A 327 7.94 16.81 -30.69
N ALA A 328 7.45 16.26 -29.57
CA ALA A 328 6.75 14.97 -29.59
C ALA A 328 5.43 15.06 -30.39
N ALA A 329 5.04 13.99 -31.08
CA ALA A 329 3.78 13.94 -31.82
C ALA A 329 2.53 13.81 -30.91
N ASN A 330 2.71 13.45 -29.64
CA ASN A 330 1.65 13.37 -28.62
C ASN A 330 2.25 13.42 -27.20
N MET A 331 1.40 13.28 -26.17
CA MET A 331 1.81 13.34 -24.76
C MET A 331 2.44 12.05 -24.22
N THR A 332 2.40 10.93 -24.95
CA THR A 332 2.99 9.67 -24.46
C THR A 332 4.51 9.63 -24.59
N GLY A 333 5.20 8.78 -23.81
CA GLY A 333 6.66 8.71 -23.80
C GLY A 333 7.34 9.96 -23.25
N SER A 334 8.67 10.02 -23.34
CA SER A 334 9.46 11.21 -22.99
C SER A 334 10.58 11.41 -24.01
N ALA A 335 11.18 12.60 -24.06
CA ALA A 335 12.37 12.85 -24.86
C ALA A 335 13.54 12.01 -24.34
N ASP A 336 14.09 11.13 -25.19
CA ASP A 336 15.07 10.13 -24.78
C ASP A 336 16.47 10.74 -24.58
N GLY A 337 17.10 10.43 -23.44
CA GLY A 337 18.43 10.93 -23.08
C GLY A 337 18.52 12.41 -22.69
N ALA A 338 17.40 13.13 -22.59
CA ALA A 338 17.34 14.50 -22.10
C ALA A 338 17.22 14.55 -20.56
N PRO A 339 17.76 15.58 -19.87
CA PRO A 339 17.54 15.79 -18.43
C PRO A 339 16.09 16.12 -18.06
N VAL A 340 15.30 16.62 -19.01
CA VAL A 340 13.91 17.02 -18.86
C VAL A 340 13.19 16.88 -20.19
N CYS A 341 11.91 16.49 -20.19
CA CYS A 341 11.16 16.30 -21.44
C CYS A 341 10.81 17.61 -22.17
N LEU A 342 10.93 18.78 -21.54
CA LEU A 342 10.57 20.08 -22.11
C LEU A 342 11.57 20.56 -23.17
N ARG A 343 11.05 21.18 -24.24
CA ARG A 343 11.86 21.93 -25.24
C ARG A 343 12.68 23.00 -24.54
N ASP A 344 13.92 23.16 -25.01
CA ASP A 344 14.92 24.13 -24.51
C ASP A 344 15.22 24.09 -22.99
N GLY A 345 14.75 23.06 -22.28
CA GLY A 345 15.04 22.81 -20.87
C GLY A 345 14.32 23.74 -19.89
N VAL A 346 14.89 23.88 -18.69
CA VAL A 346 14.28 24.57 -17.53
C VAL A 346 15.10 25.77 -17.00
N GLY A 347 16.11 26.20 -17.76
CA GLY A 347 16.89 27.40 -17.48
C GLY A 347 16.00 28.64 -17.35
N SER A 348 16.49 29.68 -16.67
CA SER A 348 15.71 30.90 -16.33
C SER A 348 15.17 31.67 -17.54
N ASP A 349 15.68 31.40 -18.74
CA ASP A 349 15.30 31.97 -20.03
C ASP A 349 14.46 31.01 -20.91
N SER A 350 14.11 29.81 -20.44
CA SER A 350 13.24 28.87 -21.16
C SER A 350 11.78 29.37 -21.21
N GLU A 351 11.30 29.65 -22.41
CA GLU A 351 9.91 30.06 -22.64
C GLU A 351 8.92 28.91 -22.42
N TYR A 352 9.30 27.66 -22.69
CA TYR A 352 8.45 26.47 -22.41
C TYR A 352 8.30 26.23 -20.92
N ALA A 353 9.39 26.28 -20.14
CA ALA A 353 9.32 26.10 -18.69
C ALA A 353 8.51 27.22 -18.00
N LYS A 354 8.68 28.47 -18.45
CA LYS A 354 7.86 29.59 -18.00
C LYS A 354 6.37 29.39 -18.33
N SER A 355 6.06 28.93 -19.55
CA SER A 355 4.68 28.66 -19.98
C SER A 355 4.07 27.49 -19.23
N TRP A 356 4.85 26.44 -18.95
CA TRP A 356 4.43 25.31 -18.14
C TRP A 356 4.13 25.72 -16.69
N ALA A 357 4.93 26.61 -16.08
CA ALA A 357 4.60 27.19 -14.77
C ALA A 357 3.30 28.02 -14.79
N LEU A 358 3.04 28.77 -15.87
CA LEU A 358 1.76 29.47 -16.06
C LEU A 358 0.59 28.48 -16.23
N TYR A 359 0.83 27.32 -16.83
CA TYR A 359 -0.17 26.25 -17.04
C TYR A 359 -0.73 25.72 -15.73
N PHE A 360 0.13 25.39 -14.76
CA PHE A 360 -0.29 25.06 -13.39
C PHE A 360 -1.17 26.16 -12.80
N SER A 361 -0.76 27.42 -12.95
CA SER A 361 -1.51 28.57 -12.41
C SER A 361 -2.89 28.75 -13.07
N LYS A 362 -3.03 28.51 -14.38
CA LYS A 362 -4.33 28.54 -15.07
C LYS A 362 -5.21 27.35 -14.66
N PHE A 363 -4.65 26.13 -14.60
CA PHE A 363 -5.37 24.93 -14.16
C PHE A 363 -5.95 25.05 -12.74
N ILE A 364 -5.15 25.52 -11.77
CA ILE A 364 -5.62 25.78 -10.39
C ILE A 364 -6.73 26.84 -10.38
N SER A 365 -6.61 27.89 -11.19
CA SER A 365 -7.63 28.94 -11.31
C SER A 365 -8.94 28.43 -11.89
N ALA A 366 -8.88 27.61 -12.94
CA ALA A 366 -10.05 27.02 -13.59
C ALA A 366 -10.83 26.13 -12.62
N TYR A 367 -10.16 25.17 -11.97
CA TYR A 367 -10.80 24.30 -10.97
C TYR A 367 -11.41 25.09 -9.78
N SER A 368 -10.74 26.16 -9.31
CA SER A 368 -11.29 27.03 -8.26
C SER A 368 -12.55 27.78 -8.72
N ASN A 369 -12.66 28.18 -9.99
CA ASN A 369 -13.90 28.76 -10.55
C ASN A 369 -15.09 27.79 -10.46
N HIS A 370 -14.86 26.48 -10.57
CA HIS A 370 -15.87 25.43 -10.39
C HIS A 370 -16.04 24.99 -8.92
N GLY A 371 -15.33 25.61 -7.97
CA GLY A 371 -15.46 25.36 -6.54
C GLY A 371 -14.59 24.23 -5.98
N ILE A 372 -13.54 23.82 -6.70
CA ILE A 372 -12.53 22.87 -6.25
C ILE A 372 -11.20 23.61 -6.03
N ASP A 373 -10.86 23.85 -4.76
CA ASP A 373 -9.57 24.43 -4.38
C ASP A 373 -8.53 23.31 -4.12
N PHE A 374 -7.42 23.33 -4.86
CA PHE A 374 -6.33 22.36 -4.64
C PHE A 374 -5.50 22.69 -3.40
N TYR A 375 -5.31 21.69 -2.55
CA TYR A 375 -4.41 21.74 -1.40
C TYR A 375 -2.94 21.85 -1.85
N GLY A 376 -2.59 21.19 -2.95
CA GLY A 376 -1.23 21.20 -3.48
C GLY A 376 -1.12 20.60 -4.88
N VAL A 377 0.09 20.66 -5.41
CA VAL A 377 0.45 20.05 -6.70
C VAL A 377 1.74 19.25 -6.55
N THR A 378 1.89 18.19 -7.35
CA THR A 378 3.18 17.54 -7.56
C THR A 378 3.81 18.06 -8.86
N ILE A 379 5.14 18.08 -8.94
CA ILE A 379 5.84 18.67 -10.11
C ILE A 379 5.58 17.88 -11.39
N GLN A 380 5.55 16.56 -11.25
CA GLN A 380 5.45 15.59 -12.33
C GLN A 380 5.06 14.25 -11.70
N ASN A 381 4.13 13.52 -12.32
CA ASN A 381 3.84 12.13 -11.99
C ASN A 381 4.99 11.24 -12.47
N GLU A 382 5.61 10.49 -11.57
CA GLU A 382 6.69 9.55 -11.86
C GLU A 382 7.85 10.06 -12.76
N PRO A 383 8.57 11.14 -12.37
CA PRO A 383 9.60 11.78 -13.18
C PRO A 383 10.80 10.91 -13.59
N GLU A 384 11.05 9.77 -12.94
CA GLU A 384 12.10 8.82 -13.36
C GLU A 384 11.61 7.77 -14.37
N PHE A 385 10.32 7.70 -14.69
CA PHE A 385 9.74 6.68 -15.58
C PHE A 385 9.23 7.27 -16.92
N PRO A 386 9.99 7.11 -18.02
CA PRO A 386 9.52 7.47 -19.37
C PRO A 386 8.50 6.42 -19.87
N ALA A 387 7.29 6.47 -19.30
CA ALA A 387 6.24 5.48 -19.50
C ALA A 387 5.76 5.40 -20.97
N PRO A 388 5.15 4.28 -21.40
CA PRO A 388 4.59 4.16 -22.75
C PRO A 388 3.28 4.94 -22.95
N TRP A 389 2.65 5.39 -21.85
CA TRP A 389 1.54 6.35 -21.76
C TRP A 389 2.05 7.77 -21.53
N GLU A 390 1.18 8.71 -21.14
CA GLU A 390 1.55 10.09 -20.77
C GLU A 390 2.70 10.11 -19.77
N ALA A 391 3.80 10.75 -20.15
CA ALA A 391 4.99 10.84 -19.33
C ALA A 391 5.79 12.12 -19.62
N CYS A 392 6.61 12.54 -18.66
CA CYS A 392 7.67 13.51 -18.84
C CYS A 392 8.78 13.12 -17.88
N ALA A 393 9.90 12.61 -18.40
CA ALA A 393 11.06 12.37 -17.55
C ALA A 393 11.67 13.71 -17.13
N ILE A 394 12.01 13.85 -15.85
CA ILE A 394 12.64 15.04 -15.27
C ILE A 394 13.67 14.58 -14.24
N ASP A 395 14.93 14.97 -14.40
CA ASP A 395 15.96 14.67 -13.41
C ASP A 395 15.90 15.61 -12.19
N ILE A 396 16.48 15.14 -11.09
CA ILE A 396 16.57 15.85 -9.80
C ILE A 396 17.10 17.30 -9.89
N ILE A 397 17.93 17.59 -10.90
CA ILE A 397 18.48 18.92 -11.14
C ILE A 397 17.44 19.79 -11.83
N SER A 398 16.81 19.25 -12.88
CA SER A 398 15.82 19.95 -13.70
C SER A 398 14.52 20.22 -12.93
N GLU A 399 14.10 19.31 -12.05
CA GLU A 399 12.99 19.55 -11.12
C GLU A 399 13.31 20.75 -10.21
N GLY A 400 14.53 20.80 -9.68
CA GLY A 400 15.02 21.89 -8.85
C GLY A 400 15.10 23.24 -9.57
N GLU A 401 15.63 23.26 -10.79
CA GLU A 401 15.68 24.48 -11.60
C GLU A 401 14.28 24.96 -12.03
N PHE A 402 13.36 24.05 -12.38
CA PHE A 402 11.98 24.39 -12.71
C PHE A 402 11.25 25.04 -11.53
N ILE A 403 11.36 24.47 -10.32
CA ILE A 403 10.78 25.05 -9.10
C ILE A 403 11.42 26.40 -8.79
N ALA A 404 12.75 26.50 -8.82
CA ALA A 404 13.48 27.70 -8.42
C ALA A 404 13.24 28.89 -9.34
N ASN A 405 13.22 28.66 -10.66
CA ASN A 405 13.16 29.70 -11.68
C ASN A 405 11.74 30.04 -12.12
N HIS A 406 10.83 29.05 -12.18
CA HIS A 406 9.53 29.19 -12.87
C HIS A 406 8.33 28.89 -11.97
N LEU A 407 8.17 27.65 -11.49
CA LEU A 407 6.94 27.22 -10.81
C LEU A 407 6.77 27.87 -9.44
N GLY A 408 7.80 27.81 -8.59
CA GLY A 408 7.79 28.38 -7.25
C GLY A 408 7.48 29.88 -7.23
N PRO A 409 8.16 30.71 -8.04
CA PRO A 409 7.82 32.13 -8.18
C PRO A 409 6.39 32.35 -8.67
N THR A 410 5.92 31.58 -9.66
CA THR A 410 4.58 31.74 -10.27
C THR A 410 3.47 31.42 -9.27
N LEU A 411 3.57 30.31 -8.55
CA LEU A 411 2.58 29.93 -7.54
C LEU A 411 2.66 30.81 -6.28
N ALA A 412 3.85 31.31 -5.90
CA ALA A 412 3.98 32.27 -4.81
C ALA A 412 3.35 33.65 -5.11
N GLU A 413 3.18 34.02 -6.39
CA GLU A 413 2.44 35.23 -6.79
C GLU A 413 0.93 34.95 -6.96
N SER A 414 0.56 33.87 -7.64
CA SER A 414 -0.84 33.59 -8.02
C SER A 414 -1.65 32.78 -6.99
N HIS A 415 -1.05 31.74 -6.41
CA HIS A 415 -1.71 30.74 -5.54
C HIS A 415 -0.90 30.46 -4.26
N PRO A 416 -0.60 31.48 -3.42
CA PRO A 416 0.39 31.38 -2.33
C PRO A 416 0.03 30.42 -1.17
N ASN A 417 -1.12 29.74 -1.23
CA ASN A 417 -1.53 28.71 -0.27
C ASN A 417 -1.36 27.27 -0.81
N THR A 418 -1.24 27.10 -2.14
CA THR A 418 -1.15 25.78 -2.79
C THR A 418 0.23 25.18 -2.56
N LYS A 419 0.25 23.98 -1.97
CA LYS A 419 1.47 23.30 -1.54
C LYS A 419 2.24 22.69 -2.71
N ILE A 420 3.56 22.84 -2.74
CA ILE A 420 4.41 22.19 -3.75
C ILE A 420 5.03 20.92 -3.15
N LEU A 421 4.75 19.77 -3.78
CA LEU A 421 5.27 18.47 -3.40
C LEU A 421 6.25 17.96 -4.47
N ILE A 422 7.49 17.66 -4.06
CA ILE A 422 8.53 17.13 -4.96
C ILE A 422 8.45 15.60 -5.13
N PHE A 423 9.17 15.12 -6.13
CA PHE A 423 9.49 13.73 -6.43
C PHE A 423 8.34 12.88 -6.99
N ASP A 424 7.27 12.62 -6.23
CA ASP A 424 6.08 11.88 -6.70
C ASP A 424 6.42 10.58 -7.47
N HIS A 425 7.37 9.83 -6.91
CA HIS A 425 7.91 8.59 -7.46
C HIS A 425 8.23 7.59 -6.33
N ASN A 426 8.77 6.44 -6.71
CA ASN A 426 8.97 5.30 -5.83
C ASN A 426 9.98 5.55 -4.68
N LYS A 427 9.75 4.93 -3.52
CA LYS A 427 10.49 5.24 -2.26
C LYS A 427 11.99 4.93 -2.30
N ASP A 428 12.50 4.25 -3.31
CA ASP A 428 13.93 3.93 -3.51
C ASP A 428 14.81 5.19 -3.62
N HIS A 429 14.36 6.22 -4.35
CA HIS A 429 15.13 7.47 -4.53
C HIS A 429 14.64 8.68 -3.72
N MET A 430 13.54 8.59 -2.97
CA MET A 430 12.94 9.77 -2.29
C MET A 430 13.92 10.56 -1.40
N VAL A 431 14.84 9.84 -0.73
CA VAL A 431 15.82 10.45 0.18
C VAL A 431 16.90 11.24 -0.57
N LYS A 432 17.28 10.77 -1.75
CA LYS A 432 18.26 11.41 -2.65
C LYS A 432 17.68 12.72 -3.20
N TRP A 433 16.41 12.69 -3.62
CA TRP A 433 15.64 13.89 -4.01
C TRP A 433 15.59 14.92 -2.88
N ALA A 434 15.22 14.49 -1.68
CA ALA A 434 15.21 15.36 -0.49
C ALA A 434 16.58 15.98 -0.17
N GLN A 435 17.65 15.18 -0.15
CA GLN A 435 19.01 15.64 0.17
C GLN A 435 19.55 16.71 -0.79
N TYR A 436 19.08 16.73 -2.04
CA TYR A 436 19.43 17.76 -3.02
C TYR A 436 18.52 18.98 -2.93
N LEU A 437 17.20 18.78 -3.02
CA LEU A 437 16.22 19.85 -3.24
C LEU A 437 15.87 20.64 -1.97
N LEU A 438 15.91 20.00 -0.80
CA LEU A 438 15.52 20.57 0.50
C LEU A 438 16.71 21.14 1.29
N ASN A 439 17.92 21.06 0.74
CA ASN A 439 19.09 21.72 1.29
C ASN A 439 18.86 23.24 1.32
N SER A 440 19.14 23.90 2.45
CA SER A 440 18.93 25.35 2.64
C SER A 440 19.67 26.24 1.65
N ASP A 441 20.78 25.76 1.06
CA ASP A 441 21.52 26.48 0.03
C ASP A 441 20.91 26.31 -1.38
N HIS A 442 19.99 25.35 -1.56
CA HIS A 442 19.34 25.08 -2.85
C HIS A 442 18.17 26.05 -3.08
N PRO A 443 18.13 26.82 -4.20
CA PRO A 443 17.15 27.91 -4.39
C PRO A 443 15.68 27.50 -4.41
N ALA A 444 15.37 26.22 -4.68
CA ALA A 444 14.00 25.70 -4.65
C ALA A 444 13.46 25.41 -3.24
N SER A 445 14.33 25.15 -2.25
CA SER A 445 13.96 24.66 -0.91
C SER A 445 12.85 25.47 -0.25
N LYS A 446 12.97 26.81 -0.30
CA LYS A 446 12.00 27.81 0.21
C LYS A 446 10.58 27.74 -0.39
N PHE A 447 10.39 27.01 -1.49
CA PHE A 447 9.11 26.85 -2.19
C PHE A 447 8.51 25.45 -2.00
N ILE A 448 9.23 24.51 -1.40
CA ILE A 448 8.81 23.11 -1.31
C ILE A 448 8.20 22.85 0.07
N ASP A 449 6.96 22.39 0.09
CA ASP A 449 6.21 22.07 1.32
C ASP A 449 6.24 20.58 1.68
N GLY A 450 6.66 19.71 0.76
CA GLY A 450 6.60 18.28 0.99
C GLY A 450 7.24 17.41 -0.08
N THR A 451 7.22 16.11 0.17
CA THR A 451 7.73 15.06 -0.73
C THR A 451 6.66 13.99 -0.89
N ALA A 452 6.18 13.85 -2.13
CA ALA A 452 5.22 12.83 -2.52
C ALA A 452 5.97 11.53 -2.90
N HIS A 453 5.33 10.36 -2.74
CA HIS A 453 5.96 9.08 -3.06
C HIS A 453 4.98 7.93 -3.36
N HIS A 454 5.44 6.99 -4.19
CA HIS A 454 4.71 5.82 -4.71
C HIS A 454 5.26 4.50 -4.13
N TRP A 455 4.78 3.33 -4.60
CA TRP A 455 5.05 2.01 -4.00
C TRP A 455 5.39 0.85 -4.97
N TYR A 456 5.82 1.14 -6.20
CA TYR A 456 5.93 0.19 -7.30
C TYR A 456 7.35 -0.31 -7.62
N ALA A 457 8.39 0.50 -7.38
CA ALA A 457 9.78 0.16 -7.72
C ALA A 457 10.58 -0.41 -6.52
N GLY A 458 11.65 -1.11 -6.86
CA GLY A 458 12.49 -1.92 -5.96
C GLY A 458 13.09 -3.14 -6.67
N GLY A 459 12.30 -3.85 -7.48
CA GLY A 459 12.79 -4.92 -8.39
C GLY A 459 11.92 -6.18 -8.48
N MET A 460 10.88 -6.16 -9.34
CA MET A 460 9.87 -7.26 -9.49
C MET A 460 9.00 -7.52 -8.23
N ASP A 461 8.99 -6.56 -7.32
CA ASP A 461 8.43 -6.56 -5.96
C ASP A 461 6.88 -6.44 -5.88
N ARG A 462 6.14 -6.83 -6.93
CA ARG A 462 4.72 -6.44 -7.09
C ARG A 462 3.70 -7.21 -6.24
N LEU A 463 4.10 -8.28 -5.54
CA LEU A 463 3.17 -9.26 -4.99
C LEU A 463 3.23 -9.48 -3.48
N LEU A 464 4.12 -8.75 -2.78
CA LEU A 464 4.08 -8.27 -1.39
C LEU A 464 5.55 -8.01 -1.00
N ASP A 465 5.98 -6.76 -0.99
CA ASP A 465 7.36 -6.34 -0.67
C ASP A 465 7.33 -4.87 -0.21
N GLY A 466 8.08 -4.52 0.84
CA GLY A 466 7.93 -3.24 1.55
C GLY A 466 9.18 -2.73 2.29
N ALA A 467 10.31 -3.45 2.24
CA ALA A 467 11.51 -3.12 3.02
C ALA A 467 12.55 -2.28 2.27
N GLN A 468 12.34 -1.96 0.99
CA GLN A 468 12.99 -0.79 0.40
C GLN A 468 12.24 0.48 0.86
N GLY A 469 10.90 0.41 0.87
CA GLY A 469 10.02 1.53 1.19
C GLY A 469 10.08 2.01 2.64
N ALA A 470 9.81 1.13 3.61
CA ALA A 470 9.70 1.55 5.02
C ALA A 470 11.04 2.05 5.63
N PRO A 471 12.21 1.44 5.37
CA PRO A 471 13.50 1.98 5.79
C PRO A 471 13.85 3.31 5.12
N ASN A 472 13.55 3.52 3.83
CA ASN A 472 13.75 4.82 3.21
C ASN A 472 12.81 5.90 3.77
N MET A 473 11.58 5.57 4.14
CA MET A 473 10.70 6.49 4.91
C MET A 473 11.29 6.83 6.29
N HIS A 474 11.82 5.85 7.02
CA HIS A 474 12.51 6.07 8.30
C HIS A 474 13.80 6.89 8.15
N ARG A 475 14.55 6.69 7.05
CA ARG A 475 15.76 7.46 6.69
C ARG A 475 15.41 8.89 6.28
N MET A 476 14.34 9.08 5.50
CA MET A 476 13.82 10.39 5.07
C MET A 476 13.61 11.32 6.26
N LEU A 477 12.90 10.87 7.31
CA LEU A 477 12.74 11.63 8.55
C LEU A 477 14.08 12.00 9.21
N SER A 478 15.08 11.12 9.12
CA SER A 478 16.41 11.38 9.66
C SER A 478 17.19 12.43 8.85
N GLU A 479 17.02 12.46 7.53
CA GLU A 479 17.66 13.47 6.67
C GLU A 479 16.97 14.83 6.77
N LEU A 480 15.63 14.86 6.88
CA LEU A 480 14.88 16.10 7.12
C LEU A 480 15.31 16.83 8.40
N ASP A 481 15.59 16.11 9.49
CA ASP A 481 16.09 16.75 10.72
C ASP A 481 17.60 17.07 10.67
N VAL A 482 18.38 16.37 9.84
CA VAL A 482 19.80 16.69 9.59
C VAL A 482 19.97 17.97 8.78
N MET A 483 19.07 18.21 7.82
CA MET A 483 19.01 19.42 7.00
C MET A 483 18.30 20.59 7.69
N ASP A 484 17.78 20.37 8.91
CA ASP A 484 16.88 21.27 9.65
C ASP A 484 15.69 21.78 8.84
N VAL A 485 15.14 20.93 7.97
CA VAL A 485 13.91 21.20 7.22
C VAL A 485 12.76 21.36 8.21
N ASP A 486 11.82 22.24 7.87
CA ASP A 486 10.66 22.55 8.70
C ASP A 486 9.91 21.27 9.11
N LYS A 487 9.38 21.28 10.33
CA LYS A 487 8.59 20.17 10.86
C LYS A 487 7.18 20.17 10.26
N ASP A 488 6.80 21.26 9.61
CA ASP A 488 5.62 21.34 8.75
C ASP A 488 5.78 20.66 7.38
N HIS A 489 7.00 20.22 7.00
CA HIS A 489 7.25 19.49 5.75
C HIS A 489 6.49 18.16 5.67
N ILE A 490 5.73 18.00 4.60
CA ILE A 490 4.79 16.88 4.38
C ILE A 490 5.52 15.68 3.77
N LEU A 491 5.26 14.48 4.29
CA LEU A 491 5.53 13.21 3.61
C LEU A 491 4.19 12.59 3.22
N LEU A 492 3.93 12.39 1.93
CA LEU A 492 2.63 11.86 1.47
C LEU A 492 2.84 10.67 0.54
N ASN A 493 2.22 9.54 0.88
CA ASN A 493 2.01 8.48 -0.10
C ASN A 493 0.88 8.94 -1.03
N SER A 494 1.25 9.30 -2.26
CA SER A 494 0.40 9.99 -3.25
C SER A 494 -0.27 9.04 -4.23
N GLU A 495 0.25 7.82 -4.38
CA GLU A 495 -0.30 6.79 -5.25
C GLU A 495 0.05 5.37 -4.75
N ALA A 496 -0.98 4.52 -4.70
CA ALA A 496 -0.82 3.07 -4.58
C ALA A 496 -1.99 2.27 -5.20
N CYS A 497 -1.71 1.37 -6.15
CA CYS A 497 -2.62 0.28 -6.52
C CYS A 497 -1.94 -1.03 -6.98
N HIS A 498 -2.76 -2.00 -7.41
CA HIS A 498 -2.35 -3.32 -7.87
C HIS A 498 -2.60 -3.48 -9.37
N CYS A 499 -1.55 -3.37 -10.19
CA CYS A 499 -1.65 -3.47 -11.66
C CYS A 499 -1.05 -4.75 -12.21
N ILE A 500 -1.68 -5.32 -13.26
CA ILE A 500 -1.20 -6.56 -13.90
C ILE A 500 -0.07 -6.25 -14.88
N LEU A 501 1.01 -7.04 -14.79
CA LEU A 501 2.14 -7.00 -15.71
C LEU A 501 1.78 -7.65 -17.06
N VAL A 502 1.12 -6.89 -17.95
CA VAL A 502 0.99 -7.27 -19.38
C VAL A 502 2.33 -7.06 -20.12
N TYR A 503 3.18 -6.14 -19.63
CA TYR A 503 4.42 -5.72 -20.28
C TYR A 503 5.68 -5.97 -19.41
N CYS A 504 6.09 -7.23 -19.26
CA CYS A 504 7.44 -7.56 -18.81
C CYS A 504 8.41 -7.66 -20.00
N PHE A 505 9.33 -6.69 -20.12
CA PHE A 505 10.45 -6.78 -21.06
C PHE A 505 11.47 -7.85 -20.60
N SER A 506 11.36 -9.04 -21.15
CA SER A 506 12.49 -9.99 -21.15
C SER A 506 13.52 -9.56 -22.22
N PRO A 507 14.83 -9.54 -21.91
CA PRO A 507 15.88 -9.40 -22.92
C PRO A 507 15.84 -10.53 -23.97
N SER A 508 15.25 -11.68 -23.63
CA SER A 508 14.94 -12.75 -24.57
C SER A 508 13.64 -12.44 -25.30
N ARG A 509 13.77 -12.07 -26.58
CA ARG A 509 12.64 -11.93 -27.52
C ARG A 509 11.79 -13.21 -27.53
N HIS A 510 10.47 -13.03 -27.77
CA HIS A 510 9.37 -14.00 -27.62
C HIS A 510 8.78 -14.09 -26.19
N VAL A 511 7.98 -13.09 -25.83
CA VAL A 511 6.93 -13.25 -24.81
C VAL A 511 5.66 -13.73 -25.53
N SER A 512 5.21 -14.94 -25.23
CA SER A 512 3.86 -15.41 -25.58
C SER A 512 2.87 -14.86 -24.56
N ILE A 513 1.87 -14.11 -25.01
CA ILE A 513 0.84 -13.56 -24.11
C ILE A 513 -0.16 -14.68 -23.73
N GLU A 514 0.14 -15.42 -22.67
CA GLU A 514 -0.90 -16.20 -21.98
C GLU A 514 -1.79 -15.23 -21.18
N ARG A 515 -2.89 -14.81 -21.80
CA ARG A 515 -3.99 -13.98 -21.25
C ARG A 515 -4.80 -14.73 -20.17
N THR A 516 -4.12 -15.34 -19.19
CA THR A 516 -4.70 -16.33 -18.25
C THR A 516 -4.84 -15.85 -16.81
N SER A 517 -4.22 -14.72 -16.43
CA SER A 517 -4.45 -14.09 -15.13
C SER A 517 -5.59 -13.06 -15.22
N PRO A 518 -6.67 -13.18 -14.43
CA PRO A 518 -7.71 -12.16 -14.36
C PRO A 518 -7.15 -10.88 -13.74
N SER A 519 -7.51 -9.72 -14.32
CA SER A 519 -6.87 -8.44 -13.99
C SER A 519 -7.15 -8.00 -12.54
N THR A 520 -8.42 -8.01 -12.18
CA THR A 520 -8.96 -7.67 -10.87
C THR A 520 -9.01 -8.90 -9.95
N GLY A 521 -9.04 -8.68 -8.63
CA GLY A 521 -9.21 -9.78 -7.65
C GLY A 521 -10.59 -10.45 -7.70
N TYR A 522 -11.51 -9.88 -8.46
CA TYR A 522 -12.92 -10.25 -8.55
C TYR A 522 -13.39 -10.29 -10.02
N ALA A 523 -14.65 -10.59 -10.27
CA ALA A 523 -15.25 -10.68 -11.61
C ALA A 523 -14.64 -11.78 -12.51
N GLY A 524 -14.63 -13.01 -12.01
CA GLY A 524 -13.87 -14.12 -12.58
C GLY A 524 -12.48 -14.31 -11.93
N GLY A 525 -12.07 -13.36 -11.09
CA GLY A 525 -10.86 -13.41 -10.26
C GLY A 525 -10.83 -14.52 -9.19
N ASP A 526 -9.61 -14.78 -8.70
CA ASP A 526 -9.36 -15.61 -7.52
C ASP A 526 -9.41 -14.73 -6.26
N MET A 527 -10.39 -15.01 -5.40
CA MET A 527 -10.61 -14.28 -4.16
C MET A 527 -9.40 -14.35 -3.22
N SER A 528 -8.61 -15.42 -3.22
CA SER A 528 -7.39 -15.50 -2.39
C SER A 528 -6.35 -14.43 -2.78
N ILE A 529 -6.24 -14.12 -4.08
CA ILE A 529 -5.40 -13.03 -4.58
C ILE A 529 -5.97 -11.68 -4.13
N ALA A 530 -7.30 -11.49 -4.17
CA ALA A 530 -7.95 -10.25 -3.71
C ALA A 530 -7.67 -9.95 -2.22
N TRP A 531 -7.68 -10.97 -1.36
CA TRP A 531 -7.36 -10.83 0.07
C TRP A 531 -5.84 -10.70 0.32
N ALA A 532 -4.98 -11.29 -0.51
CA ALA A 532 -3.54 -11.02 -0.47
C ALA A 532 -3.21 -9.56 -0.84
N ARG A 533 -3.85 -9.03 -1.91
CA ARG A 533 -3.79 -7.59 -2.29
C ARG A 533 -4.28 -6.69 -1.14
N ALA A 534 -5.37 -7.06 -0.47
CA ALA A 534 -5.87 -6.34 0.70
C ALA A 534 -4.86 -6.29 1.87
N SER A 535 -4.21 -7.43 2.17
CA SER A 535 -3.13 -7.49 3.16
C SER A 535 -1.95 -6.61 2.77
N ARG A 536 -1.59 -6.53 1.48
CA ARG A 536 -0.51 -5.67 0.95
C ARG A 536 -0.78 -4.18 1.17
N ASN A 537 -2.02 -3.73 0.91
CA ASN A 537 -2.41 -2.33 1.14
C ASN A 537 -2.23 -1.95 2.62
N VAL A 538 -2.83 -2.70 3.55
CA VAL A 538 -2.73 -2.41 4.99
C VAL A 538 -1.32 -2.56 5.53
N HIS A 539 -0.56 -3.54 5.06
CA HIS A 539 0.86 -3.68 5.41
C HIS A 539 1.64 -2.38 5.14
N THR A 540 1.55 -1.87 3.91
CA THR A 540 2.33 -0.69 3.51
C THR A 540 1.77 0.57 4.16
N LEU A 541 0.45 0.70 4.25
CA LEU A 541 -0.20 1.85 4.89
C LEU A 541 0.15 1.94 6.39
N LEU A 542 0.16 0.82 7.13
CA LEU A 542 0.64 0.79 8.53
C LEU A 542 2.13 1.12 8.64
N SER A 543 2.96 0.55 7.75
CA SER A 543 4.41 0.80 7.73
C SER A 543 4.73 2.28 7.45
N ASP A 544 4.07 2.88 6.46
CA ASP A 544 4.25 4.28 6.08
C ASP A 544 3.83 5.23 7.20
N LEU A 545 2.69 4.98 7.86
CA LEU A 545 2.26 5.77 9.02
C LEU A 545 3.19 5.61 10.23
N ALA A 546 3.73 4.40 10.48
CA ALA A 546 4.74 4.16 11.50
C ALA A 546 6.09 4.81 11.15
N ALA A 547 6.38 4.95 9.86
CA ALA A 547 7.54 5.68 9.34
C ALA A 547 7.30 7.20 9.15
N GLY A 548 6.12 7.70 9.56
CA GLY A 548 5.82 9.13 9.63
C GLY A 548 5.27 9.77 8.36
N SER A 549 4.70 8.97 7.44
CA SER A 549 3.81 9.50 6.41
C SER A 549 2.62 10.22 7.04
N ASN A 550 2.26 11.35 6.43
CA ASN A 550 1.09 12.14 6.78
C ASN A 550 -0.19 11.63 6.11
N GLY A 551 -0.13 10.70 5.16
CA GLY A 551 -1.34 10.18 4.52
C GLY A 551 -1.08 9.07 3.52
N PHE A 552 -2.16 8.56 2.94
CA PHE A 552 -2.13 7.54 1.91
C PHE A 552 -3.27 7.77 0.92
N ILE A 553 -2.92 7.84 -0.36
CA ILE A 553 -3.85 7.99 -1.47
C ILE A 553 -3.74 6.74 -2.33
N GLU A 554 -4.80 5.92 -2.35
CA GLU A 554 -4.92 4.83 -3.33
C GLU A 554 -5.09 5.41 -4.74
N TRP A 555 -4.99 4.57 -5.77
CA TRP A 555 -5.27 4.99 -7.14
C TRP A 555 -6.78 5.17 -7.41
N ASN A 556 -7.23 4.83 -8.61
CA ASN A 556 -8.63 4.93 -9.05
C ASN A 556 -9.64 4.57 -7.94
N LEU A 557 -10.54 5.50 -7.62
CA LEU A 557 -11.56 5.35 -6.57
C LEU A 557 -12.58 4.24 -6.87
N ILE A 558 -12.84 4.01 -8.16
CA ILE A 558 -13.68 2.93 -8.70
C ILE A 558 -13.21 2.60 -10.12
N LEU A 559 -13.20 1.32 -10.50
CA LEU A 559 -12.90 0.86 -11.86
C LEU A 559 -13.99 -0.10 -12.36
N ASP A 560 -13.97 -0.46 -13.64
CA ASP A 560 -14.86 -1.51 -14.15
C ASP A 560 -14.42 -2.92 -13.68
N SER A 561 -15.20 -3.94 -14.04
CA SER A 561 -14.88 -5.34 -13.72
C SER A 561 -13.56 -5.86 -14.32
N VAL A 562 -12.93 -5.17 -15.28
CA VAL A 562 -11.62 -5.55 -15.86
C VAL A 562 -10.46 -4.67 -15.41
N GLY A 563 -10.72 -3.63 -14.61
CA GLY A 563 -9.70 -2.73 -14.08
C GLY A 563 -9.42 -1.51 -14.96
N GLY A 564 -10.41 -1.04 -15.73
CA GLY A 564 -10.34 0.11 -16.63
C GLY A 564 -11.55 1.06 -16.52
N PRO A 565 -11.78 1.96 -17.51
CA PRO A 565 -11.03 2.06 -18.77
C PRO A 565 -9.58 2.55 -18.58
N ASN A 566 -8.74 2.22 -19.55
CA ASN A 566 -7.34 2.68 -19.65
C ASN A 566 -6.94 2.56 -21.13
N HIS A 567 -6.62 3.66 -21.80
CA HIS A 567 -6.51 3.68 -23.26
C HIS A 567 -5.32 2.88 -23.83
N LEU A 568 -4.35 2.52 -22.97
CA LEU A 568 -3.19 1.67 -23.30
C LEU A 568 -3.23 0.28 -22.63
N GLY A 569 -4.32 -0.06 -21.94
CA GLY A 569 -4.55 -1.38 -21.37
C GLY A 569 -3.75 -1.70 -20.10
N ASN A 570 -3.22 -0.70 -19.40
CA ASN A 570 -2.50 -0.82 -18.12
C ASN A 570 -3.48 -1.07 -16.95
N MET A 571 -4.23 -2.17 -16.99
CA MET A 571 -5.34 -2.40 -16.06
C MET A 571 -4.92 -2.70 -14.61
N CYS A 572 -5.65 -2.12 -13.66
CA CYS A 572 -5.36 -2.17 -12.22
C CYS A 572 -6.60 -2.47 -11.36
N ASP A 573 -6.37 -2.81 -10.10
CA ASP A 573 -7.40 -3.05 -9.08
C ASP A 573 -7.79 -1.75 -8.33
N SER A 574 -9.02 -1.69 -7.84
CA SER A 574 -9.61 -0.54 -7.12
C SER A 574 -10.46 -1.01 -5.92
N PRO A 575 -10.64 -0.22 -4.84
CA PRO A 575 -11.42 -0.65 -3.66
C PRO A 575 -12.87 -1.03 -3.98
N LEU A 576 -13.44 -0.39 -5.02
CA LEU A 576 -14.77 -0.66 -5.55
C LEU A 576 -14.67 -1.00 -7.04
N LEU A 577 -15.50 -1.92 -7.53
CA LEU A 577 -15.67 -2.14 -8.97
C LEU A 577 -17.12 -1.85 -9.39
N ALA A 578 -17.29 -1.13 -10.49
CA ALA A 578 -18.55 -0.87 -11.15
C ALA A 578 -18.97 -2.09 -12.00
N VAL A 579 -20.14 -2.62 -11.69
CA VAL A 579 -20.82 -3.70 -12.41
C VAL A 579 -22.28 -3.27 -12.67
N PRO A 580 -22.52 -2.17 -13.42
CA PRO A 580 -23.84 -1.56 -13.57
C PRO A 580 -24.89 -2.52 -14.13
N HIS A 581 -24.47 -3.53 -14.92
CA HIS A 581 -25.31 -4.61 -15.43
C HIS A 581 -25.93 -5.53 -14.33
N ARG A 582 -25.55 -5.36 -13.05
CA ARG A 582 -26.17 -6.04 -11.90
C ARG A 582 -27.23 -5.19 -11.18
N ALA A 583 -27.22 -3.88 -11.39
CA ALA A 583 -28.22 -2.99 -10.82
C ALA A 583 -29.53 -3.08 -11.62
N ALA A 584 -30.67 -3.07 -10.93
CA ALA A 584 -31.95 -2.81 -11.56
C ALA A 584 -32.30 -1.31 -11.47
N ASP A 585 -32.79 -0.74 -12.57
CA ASP A 585 -33.35 0.61 -12.61
C ASP A 585 -34.73 0.66 -11.91
N SER A 586 -35.39 1.84 -11.93
CA SER A 586 -36.74 2.02 -11.37
C SER A 586 -37.84 1.17 -12.04
N ASN A 587 -37.61 0.64 -13.23
CA ASN A 587 -38.55 -0.15 -14.03
C ASN A 587 -38.25 -1.67 -13.97
N GLY A 588 -37.14 -2.07 -13.32
CA GLY A 588 -36.64 -3.46 -13.33
C GLY A 588 -35.82 -3.81 -14.56
N SER A 589 -35.44 -2.82 -15.37
CA SER A 589 -34.49 -2.96 -16.48
C SER A 589 -33.06 -2.89 -15.95
N ILE A 590 -32.19 -3.71 -16.52
CA ILE A 590 -30.75 -3.67 -16.28
C ILE A 590 -30.13 -2.61 -17.22
N PRO A 591 -29.27 -1.70 -16.73
CA PRO A 591 -28.49 -0.81 -17.58
C PRO A 591 -27.69 -1.59 -18.63
N GLU A 592 -27.73 -1.14 -19.88
CA GLU A 592 -26.81 -1.66 -20.90
C GLU A 592 -25.37 -1.37 -20.47
N GLN A 593 -24.48 -2.34 -20.64
CA GLN A 593 -23.08 -2.18 -20.26
C GLN A 593 -22.45 -1.08 -21.12
N LEU A 594 -21.84 -0.08 -20.46
CA LEU A 594 -20.93 0.86 -21.10
C LEU A 594 -19.74 0.07 -21.65
N ASP A 595 -19.79 -0.19 -22.95
CA ASP A 595 -18.76 -0.94 -23.67
C ASP A 595 -17.73 0.07 -24.19
N PHE A 596 -16.75 0.37 -23.34
CA PHE A 596 -15.59 1.16 -23.74
C PHE A 596 -14.80 0.33 -24.78
N GLU A 597 -14.94 0.64 -26.07
CA GLU A 597 -14.34 -0.13 -27.20
C GLU A 597 -12.78 -0.01 -27.29
N LEU A 598 -12.10 0.17 -26.16
CA LEU A 598 -10.65 0.30 -26.05
C LEU A 598 -9.98 -1.08 -25.86
N ALA A 599 -8.76 -1.23 -26.39
CA ALA A 599 -7.80 -2.30 -26.11
C ALA A 599 -8.21 -3.80 -26.28
N GLY A 600 -9.38 -4.14 -26.85
CA GLY A 600 -9.68 -5.50 -27.34
C GLY A 600 -9.71 -6.59 -26.25
N HIS A 601 -10.57 -6.37 -25.24
CA HIS A 601 -10.70 -7.23 -24.07
C HIS A 601 -11.46 -8.55 -24.33
N PRO A 602 -11.10 -9.66 -23.64
CA PRO A 602 -11.84 -10.92 -23.71
C PRO A 602 -13.19 -10.91 -22.97
N PHE A 603 -13.52 -9.81 -22.27
CA PHE A 603 -14.75 -9.64 -21.49
C PHE A 603 -15.85 -8.83 -22.22
N GLY A 604 -15.68 -8.54 -23.51
CA GLY A 604 -16.72 -7.89 -24.31
C GLY A 604 -18.01 -8.70 -24.40
N LYS A 605 -19.14 -8.07 -24.07
CA LYS A 605 -20.56 -8.43 -24.33
C LYS A 605 -21.10 -9.84 -23.97
N VAL A 606 -20.30 -10.82 -23.53
CA VAL A 606 -20.80 -12.20 -23.24
C VAL A 606 -20.36 -12.78 -21.90
N HIS A 607 -19.18 -12.42 -21.41
CA HIS A 607 -18.68 -12.89 -20.11
C HIS A 607 -18.95 -11.87 -19.01
N GLY A 608 -20.13 -11.97 -18.39
CA GLY A 608 -20.27 -11.55 -16.99
C GLY A 608 -19.32 -12.36 -16.09
N ASP A 609 -19.16 -11.91 -14.85
CA ASP A 609 -18.26 -12.40 -13.79
C ASP A 609 -18.27 -13.91 -13.42
N GLY A 610 -18.99 -14.75 -14.18
CA GLY A 610 -18.99 -16.20 -14.10
C GLY A 610 -19.77 -16.78 -12.92
N LYS A 611 -20.30 -15.94 -12.02
CA LYS A 611 -20.84 -16.36 -10.72
C LYS A 611 -22.20 -15.70 -10.44
N THR A 612 -23.13 -16.47 -9.92
CA THR A 612 -24.43 -15.93 -9.47
C THR A 612 -24.26 -14.98 -8.30
N ARG A 613 -25.25 -14.10 -8.09
CA ARG A 613 -25.33 -13.19 -6.93
C ARG A 613 -25.15 -13.94 -5.60
N GLU A 614 -25.67 -15.15 -5.52
CA GLU A 614 -25.63 -16.01 -4.33
C GLU A 614 -24.24 -16.65 -4.12
N GLU A 615 -23.55 -17.08 -5.19
CA GLU A 615 -22.16 -17.55 -5.12
C GLU A 615 -21.21 -16.41 -4.71
N LEU A 616 -21.39 -15.22 -5.28
CA LEU A 616 -20.60 -14.03 -4.96
C LEU A 616 -20.79 -13.56 -3.51
N ASN A 617 -22.01 -13.69 -2.98
CA ASN A 617 -22.30 -13.42 -1.57
C ASN A 617 -21.77 -14.53 -0.64
N ALA A 618 -21.62 -15.77 -1.12
CA ALA A 618 -20.94 -16.83 -0.37
C ALA A 618 -19.41 -16.62 -0.31
N GLU A 619 -18.82 -16.03 -1.35
CA GLU A 619 -17.41 -15.57 -1.38
C GLU A 619 -17.17 -14.27 -0.58
N GLY A 620 -18.22 -13.67 -0.01
CA GLY A 620 -18.14 -12.56 0.93
C GLY A 620 -18.45 -11.17 0.37
N VAL A 621 -18.72 -11.02 -0.94
CA VAL A 621 -19.11 -9.71 -1.49
C VAL A 621 -20.60 -9.43 -1.19
N PRO A 622 -20.94 -8.41 -0.38
CA PRO A 622 -22.29 -8.28 0.14
C PRO A 622 -23.32 -8.02 -0.96
N ALA A 623 -24.32 -8.90 -1.08
CA ALA A 623 -25.34 -8.81 -2.13
C ALA A 623 -26.08 -7.46 -2.16
N LYS A 624 -26.20 -6.77 -1.01
CA LYS A 624 -26.77 -5.42 -0.89
C LYS A 624 -26.07 -4.34 -1.74
N TYR A 625 -24.81 -4.59 -2.16
CA TYR A 625 -24.05 -3.70 -3.04
C TYR A 625 -24.05 -4.21 -4.49
N LEU A 626 -24.05 -5.54 -4.70
CA LEU A 626 -24.26 -6.13 -6.03
C LEU A 626 -25.62 -5.72 -6.63
N ASP A 627 -26.66 -5.65 -5.80
CA ASP A 627 -28.01 -5.15 -6.17
C ASP A 627 -28.03 -3.66 -6.55
N LEU A 628 -26.94 -2.92 -6.28
CA LEU A 628 -26.71 -1.52 -6.66
C LEU A 628 -25.66 -1.36 -7.78
N GLY A 629 -25.15 -2.48 -8.32
CA GLY A 629 -24.12 -2.48 -9.36
C GLY A 629 -22.69 -2.26 -8.83
N ILE A 630 -22.42 -2.53 -7.55
CA ILE A 630 -21.12 -2.29 -6.91
C ILE A 630 -20.54 -3.58 -6.34
N VAL A 631 -19.29 -3.87 -6.68
CA VAL A 631 -18.42 -4.79 -5.96
C VAL A 631 -17.69 -4.00 -4.87
N VAL A 632 -17.66 -4.52 -3.65
CA VAL A 632 -16.78 -4.01 -2.59
C VAL A 632 -15.67 -5.03 -2.36
N GLN A 633 -14.43 -4.67 -2.70
CA GLN A 633 -13.31 -5.61 -2.70
C GLN A 633 -12.68 -5.78 -1.30
N PRO A 634 -11.91 -6.85 -1.04
CA PRO A 634 -11.29 -7.08 0.27
C PRO A 634 -10.39 -5.92 0.75
N MET A 635 -9.72 -5.23 -0.18
CA MET A 635 -8.86 -4.08 0.12
C MET A 635 -9.62 -2.91 0.77
N TYR A 636 -10.87 -2.67 0.38
CA TYR A 636 -11.75 -1.68 1.02
C TYR A 636 -11.92 -1.98 2.52
N TYR A 637 -12.23 -3.23 2.89
CA TYR A 637 -12.43 -3.59 4.29
C TYR A 637 -11.12 -3.48 5.08
N TYR A 638 -10.01 -3.89 4.48
CA TYR A 638 -8.69 -3.81 5.09
C TYR A 638 -8.31 -2.35 5.38
N VAL A 639 -8.33 -1.48 4.37
CA VAL A 639 -7.97 -0.06 4.52
C VAL A 639 -8.89 0.66 5.53
N GLY A 640 -10.18 0.31 5.56
CA GLY A 640 -11.13 0.85 6.54
C GLY A 640 -10.88 0.49 8.01
N HIS A 641 -10.05 -0.51 8.32
CA HIS A 641 -9.56 -0.71 9.70
C HIS A 641 -8.70 0.44 10.21
N ILE A 642 -8.18 1.28 9.30
CA ILE A 642 -7.36 2.45 9.60
C ILE A 642 -8.16 3.72 9.30
N THR A 643 -8.58 3.94 8.05
CA THR A 643 -9.09 5.24 7.56
C THR A 643 -10.40 5.70 8.21
N ARG A 644 -11.26 4.76 8.59
CA ARG A 644 -12.51 5.04 9.33
C ARG A 644 -12.25 5.56 10.76
N PHE A 645 -11.16 5.11 11.38
CA PHE A 645 -10.89 5.31 12.81
C PHE A 645 -9.78 6.34 13.08
N VAL A 646 -8.80 6.41 12.18
CA VAL A 646 -7.71 7.37 12.16
C VAL A 646 -8.11 8.49 11.21
N ARG A 647 -8.39 9.66 11.76
CA ARG A 647 -8.92 10.83 11.04
C ARG A 647 -7.83 11.91 10.86
N PRO A 648 -7.97 12.88 9.93
CA PRO A 648 -7.16 14.09 9.90
C PRO A 648 -6.92 14.70 11.29
N GLY A 649 -5.69 15.12 11.58
CA GLY A 649 -5.28 15.59 12.91
C GLY A 649 -4.81 14.49 13.88
N SER A 650 -5.05 13.22 13.58
CA SER A 650 -4.54 12.09 14.39
C SER A 650 -3.01 11.97 14.33
N ARG A 651 -2.40 11.38 15.36
CA ARG A 651 -0.95 11.23 15.48
C ARG A 651 -0.54 9.81 15.87
N ALA A 652 0.47 9.27 15.21
CA ALA A 652 1.06 7.97 15.55
C ALA A 652 1.67 7.98 16.96
N VAL A 653 1.43 6.91 17.72
CA VAL A 653 2.03 6.67 19.04
C VAL A 653 2.82 5.37 19.06
N HIS A 654 3.84 5.31 19.92
CA HIS A 654 4.76 4.19 20.01
C HIS A 654 4.05 2.89 20.46
N ALA A 655 4.03 1.89 19.56
CA ALA A 655 3.56 0.53 19.78
C ALA A 655 4.67 -0.47 19.42
N LEU A 656 4.74 -1.59 20.16
CA LEU A 656 5.69 -2.68 19.93
C LEU A 656 5.00 -4.04 20.09
N VAL A 657 5.49 -5.05 19.36
CA VAL A 657 5.08 -6.45 19.50
C VAL A 657 6.25 -7.25 20.09
N ASP A 658 6.32 -7.33 21.43
CA ASP A 658 7.35 -8.12 22.13
C ASP A 658 6.91 -9.61 22.23
N GLY A 659 7.89 -10.52 22.30
CA GLY A 659 7.64 -11.96 22.46
C GLY A 659 6.99 -12.38 23.80
N SER A 660 6.63 -13.65 23.91
CA SER A 660 5.94 -14.20 25.10
C SER A 660 6.76 -14.05 26.40
N VAL A 661 6.10 -14.19 27.56
CA VAL A 661 6.74 -14.06 28.88
C VAL A 661 7.63 -15.27 29.18
N GLY A 662 8.82 -15.30 28.57
CA GLY A 662 9.74 -16.44 28.56
C GLY A 662 11.23 -16.07 28.57
N GLY A 663 11.59 -14.86 29.02
CA GLY A 663 12.97 -14.37 29.05
C GLY A 663 13.53 -13.99 27.67
N PRO A 664 14.80 -13.58 27.58
CA PRO A 664 15.41 -12.99 26.37
C PRO A 664 15.69 -13.98 25.22
N LYS A 665 15.00 -15.14 25.19
CA LYS A 665 15.04 -16.13 24.11
C LYS A 665 13.64 -16.61 23.67
N SER A 666 12.57 -15.98 24.15
CA SER A 666 11.21 -16.24 23.69
C SER A 666 10.94 -15.49 22.38
N ARG A 667 11.29 -16.11 21.25
CA ARG A 667 11.01 -15.57 19.90
C ARG A 667 9.49 -15.38 19.71
N THR A 668 9.12 -14.35 18.93
CA THR A 668 7.73 -13.93 18.71
C THR A 668 7.01 -14.91 17.77
N PHE A 669 5.67 -14.84 17.72
CA PHE A 669 4.78 -15.79 17.06
C PHE A 669 5.35 -16.43 15.78
N ARG A 670 5.63 -17.74 15.87
CA ARG A 670 5.94 -18.61 14.73
C ARG A 670 4.71 -19.45 14.38
N PRO A 671 4.42 -19.62 13.08
CA PRO A 671 3.67 -20.78 12.59
C PRO A 671 4.24 -22.11 13.13
N THR A 672 3.38 -23.10 13.32
CA THR A 672 3.67 -24.41 13.89
C THR A 672 3.24 -25.55 12.96
N GLU A 673 4.01 -26.64 12.94
CA GLU A 673 3.83 -27.82 12.08
C GLU A 673 4.11 -27.62 10.56
N ALA A 674 4.51 -26.43 10.12
CA ALA A 674 5.15 -26.25 8.82
C ALA A 674 6.62 -26.71 8.83
N ASP A 675 6.97 -27.68 7.98
CA ASP A 675 8.37 -28.03 7.60
C ASP A 675 9.02 -26.95 6.69
N VAL A 676 8.51 -25.71 6.74
CA VAL A 676 8.89 -24.56 5.91
C VAL A 676 9.15 -23.37 6.84
N PRO A 677 10.34 -22.74 6.80
CA PRO A 677 10.59 -21.52 7.57
C PRO A 677 9.63 -20.40 7.13
N GLY A 678 8.71 -20.00 8.01
CA GLY A 678 7.65 -19.05 7.66
C GLY A 678 8.19 -17.72 7.13
N GLY A 679 7.91 -17.43 5.86
CA GLY A 679 8.25 -16.18 5.19
C GLY A 679 7.14 -15.14 5.22
N GLY A 680 7.29 -14.11 4.41
CA GLY A 680 6.40 -12.96 4.38
C GLY A 680 7.10 -11.67 4.81
N ILE A 681 6.34 -10.60 4.85
CA ILE A 681 6.78 -9.49 4.02
C ILE A 681 7.48 -8.41 4.82
N ASN A 682 8.79 -8.49 4.79
CA ASN A 682 9.59 -7.41 4.24
C ASN A 682 10.75 -8.12 3.51
N ASP A 683 11.19 -7.51 2.42
CA ASP A 683 12.20 -7.93 1.46
C ASP A 683 12.93 -9.25 1.76
N LEU A 684 12.69 -10.18 0.84
CA LEU A 684 13.33 -11.46 0.79
C LEU A 684 14.86 -11.34 0.77
N ALA A 685 15.53 -12.48 0.88
CA ALA A 685 16.92 -12.59 0.50
C ALA A 685 17.07 -12.47 -1.04
N ARG A 686 16.88 -11.27 -1.56
CA ARG A 686 16.95 -10.84 -2.97
C ARG A 686 18.13 -9.90 -3.18
N ILE A 687 18.53 -9.75 -4.44
CA ILE A 687 19.62 -8.90 -4.91
C ILE A 687 19.11 -7.45 -4.95
N GLY A 688 19.88 -6.48 -4.44
CA GLY A 688 19.57 -5.05 -4.55
C GLY A 688 18.86 -4.43 -3.36
N ILE A 689 18.78 -5.10 -2.21
CA ILE A 689 18.06 -4.65 -1.00
C ILE A 689 19.03 -4.26 0.12
N GLU A 690 18.76 -3.16 0.84
CA GLU A 690 19.63 -2.69 1.92
C GLU A 690 19.57 -3.60 3.17
N ALA A 691 20.72 -4.07 3.63
CA ALA A 691 20.85 -4.71 4.92
C ALA A 691 20.73 -3.65 6.03
N THR A 692 19.61 -3.70 6.77
CA THR A 692 19.35 -2.83 7.92
C THR A 692 19.30 -3.64 9.22
N LEU A 693 19.35 -2.91 10.34
CA LEU A 693 19.15 -3.43 11.68
C LEU A 693 17.89 -2.79 12.27
N TRP A 694 17.13 -3.56 13.03
CA TRP A 694 15.94 -3.12 13.75
C TRP A 694 15.97 -3.64 15.19
N PRO A 695 15.09 -3.19 16.11
CA PRO A 695 15.01 -3.78 17.44
C PRO A 695 14.94 -5.30 17.37
N CYS A 696 15.59 -6.01 18.30
CA CYS A 696 15.44 -7.46 18.42
C CYS A 696 14.04 -7.84 18.94
N GLU A 697 13.00 -7.72 18.11
CA GLU A 697 11.61 -8.07 18.43
C GLU A 697 11.38 -9.60 18.46
N GLY A 698 12.39 -10.39 18.13
CA GLY A 698 12.26 -11.85 17.99
C GLY A 698 11.36 -12.25 16.82
N SER A 699 11.15 -11.36 15.84
CA SER A 699 10.61 -11.67 14.51
C SER A 699 11.44 -12.78 13.86
N THR A 700 10.81 -13.59 13.01
CA THR A 700 11.30 -14.94 12.68
C THR A 700 11.45 -15.18 11.19
N ARG A 701 11.40 -14.12 10.39
CA ARG A 701 11.29 -14.15 8.93
C ARG A 701 12.61 -13.96 8.18
N GLN A 702 13.76 -14.34 8.76
CA GLN A 702 14.99 -14.67 8.01
C GLN A 702 15.91 -15.55 8.87
N GLU A 703 16.83 -16.27 8.23
CA GLU A 703 17.98 -16.90 8.88
C GLU A 703 19.28 -16.36 8.25
N TRP A 704 20.28 -16.02 9.08
CA TRP A 704 21.56 -15.46 8.64
C TRP A 704 22.68 -16.49 8.87
N LEU A 705 23.19 -17.09 7.79
CA LEU A 705 24.13 -18.20 7.82
C LEU A 705 25.46 -17.82 7.17
N LEU A 706 26.57 -18.08 7.85
CA LEU A 706 27.88 -18.06 7.20
C LEU A 706 28.09 -19.40 6.48
N ASN A 707 28.21 -19.40 5.15
CA ASN A 707 28.41 -20.62 4.36
C ASN A 707 29.88 -21.06 4.34
N ASP A 708 30.13 -22.26 3.79
CA ASP A 708 31.49 -22.84 3.64
C ASP A 708 32.43 -21.95 2.78
N GLU A 709 31.86 -21.12 1.90
CA GLU A 709 32.61 -20.15 1.09
C GLU A 709 32.95 -18.85 1.84
N LYS A 710 32.60 -18.75 3.13
CA LYS A 710 32.67 -17.55 3.98
C LYS A 710 31.74 -16.40 3.56
N GLN A 711 30.74 -16.62 2.73
CA GLN A 711 29.73 -15.60 2.46
C GLN A 711 28.71 -15.56 3.59
N LEU A 712 28.27 -14.36 3.97
CA LEU A 712 27.14 -14.20 4.88
C LEU A 712 25.84 -14.24 4.07
N GLN A 713 25.18 -15.40 4.10
CA GLN A 713 23.91 -15.65 3.41
C GLN A 713 22.73 -15.22 4.27
N VAL A 714 21.67 -14.80 3.58
CA VAL A 714 20.35 -14.54 4.11
C VAL A 714 19.40 -15.54 3.46
N PHE A 715 18.45 -16.08 4.22
CA PHE A 715 17.39 -16.96 3.71
C PHE A 715 16.01 -16.37 3.99
N GLY A 716 15.14 -16.36 2.98
CA GLY A 716 13.74 -15.93 3.07
C GLY A 716 12.83 -16.79 2.17
N HIS A 717 11.53 -16.53 2.13
CA HIS A 717 10.59 -17.18 1.21
C HIS A 717 9.69 -16.14 0.57
N ASP A 718 9.48 -16.24 -0.75
CA ASP A 718 8.64 -15.30 -1.48
C ASP A 718 7.15 -15.40 -1.12
N TRP A 719 6.35 -14.51 -1.71
CA TRP A 719 4.91 -14.44 -1.50
C TRP A 719 4.15 -15.71 -1.95
N LEU A 720 4.76 -16.59 -2.76
CA LEU A 720 4.26 -17.94 -3.10
C LEU A 720 4.77 -19.02 -2.14
N GLY A 721 5.63 -18.68 -1.19
CA GLY A 721 6.31 -19.63 -0.30
C GLY A 721 7.54 -20.31 -0.91
N VAL A 722 8.09 -19.79 -2.02
CA VAL A 722 9.31 -20.34 -2.65
C VAL A 722 10.55 -19.86 -1.89
N PRO A 723 11.46 -20.76 -1.45
CA PRO A 723 12.69 -20.36 -0.76
C PRO A 723 13.60 -19.48 -1.64
N THR A 724 14.22 -18.48 -1.03
CA THR A 724 15.14 -17.52 -1.65
C THR A 724 16.41 -17.34 -0.83
N THR A 725 17.52 -17.06 -1.50
CA THR A 725 18.83 -16.87 -0.87
C THR A 725 19.62 -15.78 -1.60
N SER A 726 20.18 -14.86 -0.84
CA SER A 726 21.15 -13.84 -1.29
C SER A 726 22.23 -13.67 -0.24
N CYS A 727 23.32 -13.01 -0.61
CA CYS A 727 24.50 -12.82 0.22
C CYS A 727 24.72 -11.34 0.49
N LEU A 728 25.32 -10.99 1.62
CA LEU A 728 25.65 -9.60 1.93
C LEU A 728 26.78 -9.07 1.02
N GLY A 729 26.55 -7.98 0.30
CA GLY A 729 27.52 -7.34 -0.60
C GLY A 729 28.68 -6.66 0.13
N MET A 730 29.81 -6.43 -0.57
CA MET A 730 31.06 -5.91 0.03
C MET A 730 31.25 -4.39 -0.04
N LYS A 731 30.27 -3.64 -0.56
CA LYS A 731 30.29 -2.19 -0.69
C LYS A 731 28.94 -1.63 -0.28
N ALA A 732 28.95 -0.49 0.39
CA ALA A 732 27.73 0.30 0.50
C ALA A 732 27.33 0.79 -0.90
N ASP A 733 26.03 0.79 -1.17
CA ASP A 733 25.52 1.51 -2.31
C ASP A 733 25.55 3.04 -2.06
N LYS A 734 25.61 3.83 -3.13
CA LYS A 734 25.72 5.30 -3.03
C LYS A 734 24.40 5.99 -2.69
N ASP A 735 23.29 5.43 -3.17
CA ASP A 735 21.97 6.02 -3.08
C ASP A 735 21.27 5.55 -1.79
N PHE A 736 21.45 4.29 -1.40
CA PHE A 736 21.00 3.75 -0.10
C PHE A 736 21.95 4.08 1.07
N GLY A 737 23.26 3.99 0.89
CA GLY A 737 24.28 4.34 1.89
C GLY A 737 24.73 3.21 2.82
N GLY A 738 23.96 2.13 2.96
CA GLY A 738 24.36 0.87 3.58
C GLY A 738 24.72 -0.23 2.56
N LEU A 739 25.10 -1.40 3.07
CA LEU A 739 25.42 -2.59 2.28
C LEU A 739 24.16 -3.19 1.65
N MET A 740 24.20 -3.46 0.34
CA MET A 740 23.12 -4.17 -0.34
C MET A 740 23.35 -5.68 -0.32
N LEU A 741 22.26 -6.45 -0.35
CA LEU A 741 22.28 -7.87 -0.67
C LEU A 741 22.58 -8.09 -2.17
N SER A 742 23.28 -9.18 -2.49
CA SER A 742 23.75 -9.54 -3.83
C SER A 742 23.69 -11.05 -4.07
N SER A 743 23.81 -11.50 -5.32
CA SER A 743 23.72 -12.94 -5.61
C SER A 743 24.90 -13.70 -4.98
N CYS A 744 24.65 -14.75 -4.21
CA CYS A 744 25.74 -15.59 -3.69
C CYS A 744 26.61 -16.16 -4.81
N ASN A 745 26.05 -16.35 -6.01
CA ASN A 745 26.77 -16.85 -7.19
C ASN A 745 27.36 -15.73 -8.07
N ALA A 746 27.43 -14.48 -7.59
CA ALA A 746 27.89 -13.32 -8.37
C ALA A 746 29.40 -13.40 -8.68
N THR A 747 29.72 -13.58 -9.96
CA THR A 747 31.11 -13.64 -10.45
C THR A 747 31.74 -12.26 -10.71
N ASP A 748 30.98 -11.19 -10.54
CA ASP A 748 31.39 -9.79 -10.69
C ASP A 748 32.18 -9.23 -9.48
N GLY A 749 32.17 -9.94 -8.34
CA GLY A 749 32.78 -9.49 -7.09
C GLY A 749 31.96 -8.48 -6.31
N THR A 750 30.63 -8.49 -6.42
CA THR A 750 29.70 -7.73 -5.55
C THR A 750 29.57 -8.38 -4.16
N SER A 751 29.41 -9.70 -4.10
CA SER A 751 29.16 -10.46 -2.87
C SER A 751 30.37 -10.51 -1.91
N GLY A 752 30.10 -10.22 -0.64
CA GLY A 752 31.10 -10.16 0.41
C GLY A 752 31.49 -11.51 0.99
N TYR A 753 32.78 -11.62 1.30
CA TYR A 753 33.40 -12.74 1.99
C TYR A 753 33.81 -12.28 3.39
N TYR A 754 33.40 -12.98 4.43
CA TYR A 754 33.45 -12.54 5.82
C TYR A 754 34.03 -13.60 6.75
N GLU A 755 34.89 -13.19 7.68
CA GLU A 755 35.40 -14.05 8.75
C GLU A 755 34.88 -13.59 10.11
N VAL A 756 34.22 -14.51 10.82
CA VAL A 756 33.72 -14.26 12.18
C VAL A 756 34.87 -14.47 13.16
N VAL A 757 35.49 -13.37 13.58
CA VAL A 757 36.65 -13.37 14.49
C VAL A 757 36.18 -13.11 15.92
N PRO A 758 36.47 -13.98 16.91
CA PRO A 758 36.09 -13.75 18.30
C PRO A 758 36.87 -12.58 18.91
N VAL A 759 36.18 -11.76 19.70
CA VAL A 759 36.82 -10.68 20.47
C VAL A 759 37.34 -11.27 21.79
N PRO A 760 38.65 -11.21 22.07
CA PRO A 760 39.20 -11.78 23.30
C PRO A 760 38.51 -11.24 24.56
N GLU A 761 38.30 -12.13 25.53
CA GLU A 761 37.70 -11.83 26.85
C GLU A 761 36.25 -11.28 26.81
N LYS A 762 35.59 -11.29 25.65
CA LYS A 762 34.16 -10.97 25.48
C LYS A 762 33.40 -12.12 24.81
N ASP A 763 32.12 -12.26 25.16
CA ASP A 763 31.18 -13.12 24.43
C ASP A 763 30.66 -12.38 23.18
N ARG A 764 31.58 -12.06 22.26
CA ARG A 764 31.37 -11.20 21.09
C ARG A 764 32.27 -11.57 19.92
N VAL A 765 31.87 -11.16 18.72
CA VAL A 765 32.59 -11.36 17.46
C VAL A 765 32.71 -10.06 16.67
N ARG A 766 33.71 -10.00 15.78
CA ARG A 766 33.83 -9.02 14.69
C ARG A 766 33.64 -9.77 13.37
N ILE A 767 32.86 -9.22 12.45
CA ILE A 767 32.61 -9.82 11.14
C ILE A 767 33.52 -9.11 10.13
N VAL A 768 34.66 -9.73 9.80
CA VAL A 768 35.78 -9.11 9.07
C VAL A 768 35.67 -9.37 7.57
N LEU A 769 35.67 -8.33 6.74
CA LEU A 769 35.61 -8.47 5.27
C LEU A 769 36.95 -8.99 4.73
N GLN A 770 36.95 -10.21 4.19
CA GLN A 770 38.11 -10.91 3.62
C GLN A 770 38.29 -10.69 2.12
N ASN A 771 38.20 -9.46 1.63
CA ASN A 771 38.78 -9.16 0.31
C ASN A 771 39.19 -7.68 0.12
N SER A 772 40.45 -7.47 -0.28
CA SER A 772 40.74 -6.91 -1.61
C SER A 772 42.25 -6.81 -1.84
N LYS A 773 42.66 -6.83 -3.11
CA LYS A 773 44.01 -6.42 -3.54
C LYS A 773 44.16 -4.88 -3.58
N VAL A 774 43.36 -4.14 -2.81
CA VAL A 774 43.11 -2.69 -3.00
C VAL A 774 43.04 -1.92 -1.68
N VAL A 775 42.40 -2.46 -0.63
CA VAL A 775 42.22 -1.76 0.66
C VAL A 775 43.36 -2.10 1.62
N SER A 776 44.09 -1.08 2.06
CA SER A 776 45.29 -1.19 2.93
C SER A 776 44.99 -1.33 4.43
N LYS A 777 43.73 -1.61 4.81
CA LYS A 777 43.26 -1.75 6.19
C LYS A 777 42.25 -2.89 6.30
N ILE A 778 42.31 -3.62 7.41
CA ILE A 778 41.27 -4.58 7.79
C ILE A 778 39.98 -3.80 8.06
N SER A 779 38.88 -4.22 7.44
CA SER A 779 37.57 -3.57 7.57
C SER A 779 36.53 -4.59 8.05
N CYS A 780 35.57 -4.13 8.85
CA CYS A 780 34.57 -4.96 9.50
C CYS A 780 33.16 -4.48 9.17
N LEU A 781 32.19 -5.39 9.31
CA LEU A 781 30.79 -5.04 9.43
C LEU A 781 30.59 -4.13 10.65
N VAL A 782 30.02 -2.94 10.45
CA VAL A 782 29.71 -1.97 11.51
C VAL A 782 28.24 -1.61 11.51
N VAL A 783 27.72 -1.37 12.71
CA VAL A 783 26.44 -0.68 12.93
C VAL A 783 26.64 0.80 12.62
N GLN A 784 25.88 1.36 11.68
CA GLN A 784 25.82 2.79 11.44
C GLN A 784 24.45 3.33 11.90
N PRO A 785 24.37 4.16 12.95
CA PRO A 785 23.10 4.63 13.48
C PRO A 785 22.41 5.55 12.46
N LEU A 786 21.10 5.38 12.25
CA LEU A 786 20.30 6.47 11.72
C LEU A 786 20.34 7.62 12.73
N ARG A 787 20.62 8.84 12.27
CA ARG A 787 20.93 9.98 13.14
C ARG A 787 19.76 10.36 14.08
N ASN A 788 18.55 9.96 13.72
CA ASN A 788 17.31 10.16 14.48
C ASN A 788 16.85 8.97 15.35
N ASN A 789 17.70 7.98 15.65
CA ASN A 789 17.31 6.79 16.45
C ASN A 789 16.20 5.91 15.83
N GLY A 790 15.75 6.14 14.59
CA GLY A 790 14.89 5.22 13.84
C GLY A 790 13.38 5.26 14.10
N GLY A 791 12.79 6.46 14.31
CA GLY A 791 11.35 6.68 14.15
C GLY A 791 10.45 6.10 15.25
N ALA A 792 9.32 5.48 14.88
CA ALA A 792 8.28 5.02 15.81
C ALA A 792 8.72 4.01 16.87
N TYR A 793 9.83 3.31 16.61
CA TYR A 793 10.44 2.35 17.52
C TYR A 793 11.28 3.02 18.64
N GLY A 794 11.28 4.37 18.67
CA GLY A 794 11.89 5.17 19.73
C GLY A 794 13.40 4.94 19.83
N PRO A 795 14.01 5.01 21.03
CA PRO A 795 15.46 4.82 21.19
C PRO A 795 15.95 3.36 20.96
N ARG A 796 15.10 2.46 20.43
CA ARG A 796 15.50 1.13 19.95
C ARG A 796 15.70 1.08 18.42
N GLY A 797 15.28 2.11 17.68
CA GLY A 797 15.02 2.04 16.23
C GLY A 797 16.26 1.86 15.35
N GLY A 798 15.99 1.78 14.04
CA GLY A 798 16.89 1.15 13.09
C GLY A 798 18.23 1.82 12.82
N ALA A 799 19.13 1.03 12.24
CA ALA A 799 20.48 1.40 11.84
C ALA A 799 20.83 0.74 10.50
N GLN A 800 21.73 1.36 9.74
CA GLN A 800 22.26 0.80 8.50
C GLN A 800 23.44 -0.13 8.81
N VAL A 801 23.68 -1.12 7.94
CA VAL A 801 24.82 -2.02 8.03
C VAL A 801 25.88 -1.55 7.04
N ASN A 802 27.10 -1.26 7.49
CA ASN A 802 28.16 -0.72 6.64
C ASN A 802 29.50 -1.44 6.81
N ILE A 803 30.48 -1.13 5.95
CA ILE A 803 31.88 -1.56 6.09
C ILE A 803 32.69 -0.42 6.72
N GLY A 804 33.22 -0.66 7.92
CA GLY A 804 33.93 0.34 8.71
C GLY A 804 35.17 -0.21 9.42
N ASN A 805 35.65 0.58 10.38
CA ASN A 805 36.86 0.27 11.14
C ASN A 805 36.60 -0.80 12.20
N CYS A 806 37.37 -1.89 12.16
CA CYS A 806 37.23 -3.01 13.09
C CYS A 806 37.41 -2.67 14.57
N ASP A 807 38.16 -1.62 14.90
CA ASP A 807 38.47 -1.28 16.30
C ASP A 807 37.41 -0.42 17.00
N GLU A 808 36.32 -0.08 16.32
CA GLU A 808 35.23 0.71 16.88
C GLU A 808 34.19 -0.18 17.59
N PRO A 809 33.52 0.30 18.67
CA PRO A 809 32.52 -0.49 19.40
C PRO A 809 31.36 -0.97 18.52
N TRP A 810 31.08 -0.22 17.45
CA TRP A 810 30.07 -0.50 16.43
C TRP A 810 30.41 -1.71 15.54
N ALA A 811 31.66 -2.19 15.56
CA ALA A 811 32.09 -3.41 14.88
C ALA A 811 31.88 -4.69 15.71
N GLU A 812 31.38 -4.59 16.94
CA GLU A 812 31.13 -5.74 17.82
C GLU A 812 29.69 -6.26 17.71
N TRP A 813 29.59 -7.56 17.43
CA TRP A 813 28.35 -8.30 17.28
C TRP A 813 28.31 -9.49 18.24
N VAL A 814 27.14 -10.10 18.39
CA VAL A 814 26.95 -11.43 18.98
C VAL A 814 26.29 -12.30 17.92
N PHE A 815 26.75 -13.55 17.81
CA PHE A 815 26.23 -14.54 16.88
C PHE A 815 25.67 -15.71 17.69
N ASP A 816 24.35 -15.87 17.72
CA ASP A 816 23.70 -16.92 18.50
C ASP A 816 23.54 -18.17 17.63
N THR A 817 24.55 -19.05 17.68
CA THR A 817 24.62 -20.26 16.83
C THR A 817 23.39 -21.18 16.90
N PRO A 818 22.70 -21.35 18.05
CA PRO A 818 21.43 -22.09 18.11
C PRO A 818 20.23 -21.46 17.40
N THR A 819 20.32 -20.21 16.93
CA THR A 819 19.19 -19.46 16.36
C THR A 819 19.42 -18.88 14.97
N GLY A 820 20.67 -18.77 14.52
CA GLY A 820 21.05 -18.13 13.26
C GLY A 820 20.98 -16.59 13.31
N GLU A 821 20.92 -16.01 14.51
CA GLU A 821 20.68 -14.58 14.72
C GLU A 821 21.99 -13.82 14.99
N ILE A 822 22.19 -12.71 14.27
CA ILE A 822 23.27 -11.76 14.47
C ILE A 822 22.69 -10.48 15.06
N TYR A 823 23.21 -10.03 16.19
CA TYR A 823 22.76 -8.78 16.83
C TYR A 823 23.91 -7.97 17.40
N SER A 824 23.68 -6.67 17.58
CA SER A 824 24.60 -5.76 18.27
C SER A 824 23.91 -5.04 19.42
N THR A 825 24.74 -4.39 20.24
CA THR A 825 24.34 -3.53 21.37
C THR A 825 24.97 -2.15 21.27
N ALA A 826 25.52 -1.78 20.10
CA ALA A 826 26.18 -0.50 19.87
C ALA A 826 25.26 0.71 20.13
N LEU A 827 23.95 0.56 19.91
CA LEU A 827 22.93 1.60 20.16
C LEU A 827 22.45 1.65 21.63
N GLY A 828 23.05 0.88 22.54
CA GLY A 828 22.59 0.72 23.92
C GLY A 828 21.36 -0.19 24.09
N ASN A 829 20.69 -0.54 23.00
CA ASN A 829 19.64 -1.56 22.91
C ASN A 829 20.09 -2.74 22.03
N TYR A 830 19.42 -3.89 22.16
CA TYR A 830 19.59 -5.02 21.27
C TYR A 830 18.96 -4.72 19.90
N VAL A 831 19.80 -4.58 18.86
CA VAL A 831 19.36 -4.48 17.46
C VAL A 831 19.85 -5.69 16.67
N CYS A 832 18.93 -6.30 15.93
CA CYS A 832 19.12 -7.54 15.19
C CYS A 832 19.27 -7.23 13.69
N LEU A 833 20.11 -8.02 13.02
CA LEU A 833 20.28 -7.98 11.57
C LEU A 833 19.08 -8.65 10.91
N THR A 834 18.26 -7.85 10.20
CA THR A 834 16.99 -8.32 9.61
C THR A 834 16.55 -7.41 8.48
N THR A 835 15.96 -8.00 7.45
CA THR A 835 15.24 -7.30 6.38
C THR A 835 13.74 -7.65 6.40
N GLY A 836 13.14 -8.01 7.56
CA GLY A 836 11.78 -8.58 7.64
C GLY A 836 10.93 -8.20 8.87
N TRP A 837 9.65 -7.83 8.64
CA TRP A 837 8.66 -7.54 9.70
C TRP A 837 8.06 -8.82 10.33
N PRO A 838 7.56 -8.75 11.59
CA PRO A 838 6.86 -9.88 12.21
C PRO A 838 5.53 -10.20 11.52
N PHE A 839 5.12 -11.47 11.58
CA PHE A 839 3.80 -11.94 11.11
C PHE A 839 2.61 -11.24 11.79
N LEU A 840 2.80 -10.81 13.04
CA LEU A 840 1.82 -10.06 13.81
C LEU A 840 2.36 -8.65 14.02
N GLN A 841 1.72 -7.65 13.40
CA GLN A 841 2.11 -6.25 13.46
C GLN A 841 1.10 -5.44 14.27
N ALA A 842 1.51 -4.27 14.80
CA ALA A 842 0.62 -3.38 15.52
C ALA A 842 0.97 -1.89 15.30
N GLY A 843 0.07 -1.13 14.67
CA GLY A 843 0.11 0.33 14.62
C GLY A 843 -0.81 0.94 15.69
N ALA A 844 -0.51 2.13 16.19
CA ALA A 844 -1.36 2.80 17.18
C ALA A 844 -1.39 4.33 17.00
N PHE A 845 -2.54 4.93 17.31
CA PHE A 845 -2.84 6.33 17.01
C PHE A 845 -3.62 6.99 18.14
N ASP A 846 -3.20 8.21 18.50
CA ASP A 846 -4.02 9.13 19.29
C ASP A 846 -4.87 9.96 18.31
N THR A 847 -6.19 9.89 18.44
CA THR A 847 -7.14 10.59 17.56
C THR A 847 -7.87 11.73 18.30
N SER A 848 -7.45 12.04 19.54
CA SER A 848 -8.15 12.98 20.44
C SER A 848 -8.28 14.42 19.92
N ALA A 849 -7.43 14.83 18.96
CA ALA A 849 -7.56 16.10 18.25
C ALA A 849 -8.92 16.23 17.52
N THR A 850 -9.47 15.11 17.03
CA THR A 850 -10.67 15.07 16.17
C THR A 850 -11.99 15.26 16.94
N GLY A 851 -11.92 15.58 18.23
CA GLY A 851 -13.08 15.67 19.14
C GLY A 851 -13.66 14.31 19.55
N ASN A 852 -13.34 13.22 18.86
CA ASN A 852 -13.50 11.86 19.38
C ASN A 852 -12.33 11.56 20.32
N SER A 853 -12.57 11.43 21.63
CA SER A 853 -11.52 11.12 22.62
C SER A 853 -11.02 9.67 22.58
N ALA A 854 -11.06 9.04 21.41
CA ALA A 854 -10.72 7.65 21.20
C ALA A 854 -9.21 7.45 21.00
N LYS A 855 -8.76 6.27 21.36
CA LYS A 855 -7.43 5.74 21.10
C LYS A 855 -7.58 4.48 20.27
N VAL A 856 -6.79 4.41 19.20
CA VAL A 856 -6.91 3.39 18.15
C VAL A 856 -5.65 2.56 18.12
N ALA A 857 -5.77 1.24 18.06
CA ALA A 857 -4.68 0.35 17.66
C ALA A 857 -5.18 -0.61 16.59
N VAL A 858 -4.39 -0.79 15.54
CA VAL A 858 -4.68 -1.70 14.42
C VAL A 858 -3.65 -2.82 14.45
N ILE A 859 -4.13 -4.06 14.42
CA ILE A 859 -3.35 -5.28 14.56
C ILE A 859 -3.56 -6.11 13.30
N LEU A 860 -2.48 -6.40 12.58
CA LEU A 860 -2.49 -7.22 11.37
C LEU A 860 -1.86 -8.58 11.67
N ASN A 861 -2.54 -9.67 11.35
CA ASN A 861 -1.97 -11.02 11.35
C ASN A 861 -1.86 -11.52 9.91
N GLU A 862 -0.63 -11.59 9.41
CA GLU A 862 -0.29 -12.05 8.06
C GLU A 862 -0.05 -13.57 7.99
N ALA A 863 -0.06 -14.27 9.13
CA ALA A 863 0.21 -15.71 9.15
C ALA A 863 -0.99 -16.54 8.67
N GLY A 864 -0.68 -17.76 8.18
CA GLY A 864 -1.65 -18.84 7.99
C GLY A 864 -2.18 -19.46 9.29
N GLU A 865 -1.78 -18.93 10.46
CA GLU A 865 -2.17 -19.41 11.80
C GLU A 865 -2.70 -18.27 12.68
N ALA A 866 -3.56 -18.62 13.64
CA ALA A 866 -4.15 -17.66 14.58
C ALA A 866 -3.18 -17.28 15.71
N ALA A 867 -3.01 -15.98 15.97
CA ALA A 867 -2.19 -15.47 17.07
C ALA A 867 -3.03 -15.19 18.32
N ASN A 868 -2.53 -15.55 19.51
CA ASN A 868 -3.09 -15.10 20.79
C ASN A 868 -2.22 -13.98 21.36
N TYR A 869 -2.79 -12.84 21.74
CA TYR A 869 -2.01 -11.70 22.22
C TYR A 869 -2.56 -11.08 23.51
N ILE A 870 -1.67 -10.39 24.25
CA ILE A 870 -2.03 -9.53 25.37
C ILE A 870 -1.73 -8.08 25.00
N PHE A 871 -2.77 -7.26 24.90
CA PHE A 871 -2.65 -5.82 24.62
C PHE A 871 -2.55 -5.01 25.92
N LYS A 872 -1.52 -4.17 26.00
CA LYS A 872 -1.15 -3.38 27.18
C LYS A 872 -0.96 -1.92 26.82
N ASN A 873 -1.44 -1.04 27.70
CA ASN A 873 -1.12 0.39 27.69
C ASN A 873 -0.28 0.71 28.93
N LYS A 874 0.94 1.22 28.76
CA LYS A 874 1.90 1.46 29.86
C LYS A 874 2.07 0.26 30.82
N GLY A 875 2.17 -0.94 30.25
CA GLY A 875 2.27 -2.20 31.00
C GLY A 875 0.99 -2.68 31.71
N SER A 876 -0.05 -1.85 31.81
CA SER A 876 -1.38 -2.30 32.24
C SER A 876 -2.06 -3.09 31.13
N ILE A 877 -2.40 -4.35 31.40
CA ILE A 877 -3.24 -5.16 30.52
C ILE A 877 -4.62 -4.50 30.40
N LEU A 878 -5.07 -4.31 29.15
CA LEU A 878 -6.41 -3.83 28.81
C LEU A 878 -7.26 -4.91 28.14
N LEU A 879 -6.63 -5.78 27.35
CA LEU A 879 -7.29 -6.79 26.53
C LEU A 879 -6.39 -8.04 26.40
N THR A 880 -6.98 -9.22 26.41
CA THR A 880 -6.36 -10.45 25.88
C THR A 880 -7.27 -11.00 24.79
N ALA A 881 -6.73 -11.24 23.59
CA ALA A 881 -7.54 -11.67 22.45
C ALA A 881 -6.82 -12.67 21.54
N SER A 882 -7.61 -13.35 20.72
CA SER A 882 -7.14 -14.10 19.54
C SER A 882 -7.38 -13.26 18.28
N ILE A 883 -6.51 -13.39 17.27
CA ILE A 883 -6.74 -12.91 15.89
C ILE A 883 -6.59 -14.10 14.92
N PRO A 884 -7.53 -14.35 13.99
CA PRO A 884 -7.45 -15.47 13.04
C PRO A 884 -6.30 -15.31 12.03
N PRO A 885 -6.00 -16.35 11.22
CA PRO A 885 -5.10 -16.24 10.07
C PRO A 885 -5.53 -15.13 9.10
N HIS A 886 -4.59 -14.51 8.38
CA HIS A 886 -4.84 -13.51 7.33
C HIS A 886 -6.01 -12.58 7.69
N SER A 887 -5.85 -11.82 8.77
CA SER A 887 -6.91 -11.04 9.40
C SER A 887 -6.37 -9.71 9.94
N VAL A 888 -7.27 -8.73 10.06
CA VAL A 888 -6.97 -7.43 10.67
C VAL A 888 -8.00 -7.10 11.74
N GLN A 889 -7.52 -6.54 12.85
CA GLN A 889 -8.33 -6.11 13.99
C GLN A 889 -8.08 -4.64 14.33
N THR A 890 -9.12 -3.90 14.70
CA THR A 890 -9.00 -2.55 15.25
C THR A 890 -9.56 -2.51 16.66
N ILE A 891 -8.72 -2.16 17.63
CA ILE A 891 -9.10 -1.84 19.00
C ILE A 891 -9.41 -0.35 19.03
N THR A 892 -10.63 0.02 19.44
CA THR A 892 -10.98 1.41 19.79
C THR A 892 -11.26 1.49 21.28
N PHE A 893 -10.74 2.51 21.96
CA PHE A 893 -11.06 2.74 23.37
C PHE A 893 -11.02 4.21 23.79
N GLY A 894 -11.98 4.61 24.62
CA GLY A 894 -12.07 5.91 25.29
C GLY A 894 -12.67 5.71 26.67
#